data_AF-A0A951Y0E6-F1
#
_entry.id   AF-A0A951Y0E6-F1
#
_cell.length_a   1.000
_cell.length_b   1.000
_cell.length_c   1.000
_cell.angle_alpha   90.00
_cell.angle_beta   90.00
_cell.angle_gamma   90.00
#
_symmetry.space_group_name_H-M   'P 1'
#
loop_
_entity.id
_entity.type
_entity.pdbx_description
1 polymer ?
#
loop_
_entity_poly.entity_id
_entity_poly.type
_entity_poly.pdbx_seq_one_letter_code
_entity_poly.pdbx_strand_id
1 'polypeptide(L)'
;MSVLRQVIDWMRRTTQGLPAPTAPPLPRLGQLELRSPEMVQAARAITRGLTPERIEALFRAAVYSVADQVLLGAEIEEYDDHVAGTLELRRAAVLGLDVIVSAGDRRDRRSQQAAEQVRDVLGEPWMTALREHLLRSVLQQYAGAEIYWDTSRAGSWRPVGMYPIEPWRWHFARDARPLLLRRPQHLSDAIEPCAGKYCVMTYGALPGQPGSGAKVRSLALLWFIGRLGLVGWGEQVDAWFQPFTIFQYEAGAPESAIRRWLEEYSRMAKDRTAAVPAGTNVQVHDVPDQSPYAVFMDWNRRAISRALLGQDSAQMALEGQRTGATLQGSVRDDIRDRDARLLDAAINETLVRPWCAWNFGADVPPPRIETVIEVERDPEQTARVIEAGLRIGLRVPRGWAHAKLKIQEPEPDDEVLPPPAPTAPAWPTALARRAGGRVDLLGERLLDAAAAELSAAWRRRLAARLSGADSEAELRQALADDDDVQGGEPAELLALALTAAHAAGRVREFERRASSAARGAARPRSVLAAGDEAVVRRALEEAVEAFRRRDEVFTADEFERLSGAARERAFTVARVAEREAIERLRQSLDTAVAEGRGWREWLDEAGDVIREQGLTDNHARAIYQTNVMLAQRDGRVEQSAAAGAIAWRKLPSSSDVPDASHAQHDGRVFALSVPRPPWRHGCRCEWEPLFEGEFEGEPDTDVPAEVEL
;
A
#
# COMPACT_ATOMS: atom_id res chain seq x y z
N MET A 1 45.56 -3.33 -26.48
CA MET A 1 45.63 -2.29 -25.43
C MET A 1 44.25 -1.69 -25.28
N SER A 2 43.66 -1.82 -24.08
CA SER A 2 42.21 -1.92 -23.90
C SER A 2 41.47 -0.60 -24.05
N VAL A 3 40.19 -0.72 -24.40
CA VAL A 3 39.14 0.32 -24.44
C VAL A 3 39.20 1.27 -23.24
N LEU A 4 39.69 0.80 -22.09
CA LEU A 4 39.90 1.59 -20.88
C LEU A 4 40.88 2.77 -21.08
N ARG A 5 41.95 2.62 -21.88
CA ARG A 5 42.87 3.73 -22.19
C ARG A 5 42.23 4.78 -23.10
N GLN A 6 41.41 4.35 -24.06
CA GLN A 6 40.68 5.28 -24.92
C GLN A 6 39.61 6.06 -24.16
N VAL A 7 38.95 5.42 -23.18
CA VAL A 7 38.01 6.08 -22.27
C VAL A 7 38.73 7.05 -21.33
N ILE A 8 39.88 6.66 -20.77
CA ILE A 8 40.70 7.55 -19.91
C ILE A 8 41.26 8.74 -20.70
N ASP A 9 41.74 8.55 -21.94
CA ASP A 9 42.21 9.65 -22.79
C ASP A 9 41.06 10.53 -23.31
N TRP A 10 39.85 9.98 -23.46
CA TRP A 10 38.65 10.76 -23.76
C TRP A 10 38.22 11.61 -22.55
N MET A 11 38.26 11.04 -21.33
CA MET A 11 37.98 11.75 -20.08
C MET A 11 39.02 12.85 -19.79
N ARG A 12 40.32 12.60 -20.08
CA ARG A 12 41.38 13.62 -19.94
C ARG A 12 41.24 14.76 -20.95
N ARG A 13 40.80 14.46 -22.18
CA ARG A 13 40.55 15.48 -23.23
C ARG A 13 39.31 16.33 -22.97
N THR A 14 38.29 15.79 -22.30
CA THR A 14 37.07 16.53 -21.92
C THR A 14 37.23 17.38 -20.67
N THR A 15 38.23 17.10 -19.82
CA THR A 15 38.49 17.85 -18.58
C THR A 15 39.58 18.92 -18.70
N GLN A 16 40.48 18.84 -19.69
CA GLN A 16 41.64 19.75 -19.80
C GLN A 16 41.49 20.91 -20.81
N GLY A 17 40.30 21.20 -21.32
CA GLY A 17 40.09 22.23 -22.35
C GLY A 17 39.04 23.29 -22.04
N LEU A 18 38.35 23.23 -20.90
CA LEU A 18 37.47 24.31 -20.49
C LEU A 18 38.33 25.38 -19.81
N PRO A 19 38.36 26.63 -20.29
CA PRO A 19 38.90 27.71 -19.48
C PRO A 19 38.19 27.64 -18.11
N ALA A 20 38.94 27.81 -17.01
CA ALA A 20 38.32 28.08 -15.72
C ALA A 20 37.25 29.15 -15.98
N PRO A 21 35.99 28.97 -15.53
CA PRO A 21 34.93 29.89 -15.88
C PRO A 21 35.41 31.29 -15.54
N THR A 22 35.73 32.09 -16.56
CA THR A 22 35.94 33.51 -16.41
C THR A 22 34.66 34.00 -15.78
N ALA A 23 34.76 34.65 -14.62
CA ALA A 23 33.61 35.22 -13.94
C ALA A 23 32.74 35.91 -15.01
N PRO A 24 31.46 35.53 -15.17
CA PRO A 24 30.60 36.21 -16.12
C PRO A 24 30.63 37.71 -15.80
N PRO A 25 30.41 38.59 -16.80
CA PRO A 25 30.32 40.03 -16.54
C PRO A 25 29.39 40.24 -15.35
N LEU A 26 29.93 40.93 -14.32
CA LEU A 26 29.31 41.04 -13.00
C LEU A 26 27.85 41.50 -13.16
N PRO A 27 26.85 40.75 -12.63
CA PRO A 27 25.50 41.27 -12.56
C PRO A 27 25.53 42.55 -11.72
N ARG A 28 25.10 43.66 -12.32
CA ARG A 28 25.03 44.95 -11.62
C ARG A 28 23.98 44.83 -10.51
N LEU A 29 24.36 45.26 -9.30
CA LEU A 29 23.51 45.24 -8.12
C LEU A 29 22.13 45.85 -8.43
N GLY A 30 21.06 45.08 -8.22
CA GLY A 30 19.68 45.54 -8.38
C GLY A 30 19.17 45.79 -9.80
N GLN A 31 19.89 45.43 -10.87
CA GLN A 31 19.40 45.53 -12.25
C GLN A 31 19.03 44.16 -12.82
N LEU A 32 17.74 43.97 -13.09
CA LEU A 32 17.20 42.86 -13.90
C LEU A 32 17.82 42.89 -15.29
N GLU A 33 18.42 41.78 -15.74
CA GLU A 33 18.85 41.65 -17.15
C GLU A 33 17.64 41.66 -18.09
N LEU A 34 16.49 41.18 -17.61
CA LEU A 34 15.25 41.05 -18.37
C LEU A 34 14.20 42.14 -18.08
N ARG A 35 14.61 43.36 -17.69
CA ARG A 35 13.67 44.48 -17.67
C ARG A 35 13.28 44.87 -19.09
N SER A 36 12.13 44.38 -19.54
CA SER A 36 11.42 44.90 -20.70
C SER A 36 10.41 45.95 -20.21
N PRO A 37 10.61 47.27 -20.48
CA PRO A 37 9.58 48.29 -20.25
C PRO A 37 8.36 48.05 -21.14
N GLU A 38 8.57 47.36 -22.26
CA GLU A 38 7.50 46.80 -23.06
C GLU A 38 6.97 45.59 -22.31
N MET A 39 5.92 45.77 -21.51
CA MET A 39 4.90 44.74 -21.40
C MET A 39 4.39 44.48 -22.83
N VAL A 40 5.16 43.75 -23.63
CA VAL A 40 4.68 43.22 -24.90
C VAL A 40 3.49 42.39 -24.46
N GLN A 41 2.30 42.90 -24.76
CA GLN A 41 1.02 42.24 -24.59
C GLN A 41 1.22 40.78 -24.97
N ALA A 42 1.44 39.91 -23.99
CA ALA A 42 1.46 38.46 -24.18
C ALA A 42 0.01 37.98 -24.37
N ALA A 43 -0.80 38.75 -25.11
CA ALA A 43 -2.07 38.37 -25.68
C ALA A 43 -1.86 37.50 -26.93
N ARG A 44 -0.85 36.63 -26.91
CA ARG A 44 -0.81 35.48 -27.82
C ARG A 44 -1.59 34.37 -27.15
N ALA A 45 -2.92 34.48 -27.15
CA ALA A 45 -3.76 33.40 -26.64
C ALA A 45 -3.67 32.21 -27.60
N ILE A 46 -2.68 31.32 -27.40
CA ILE A 46 -2.43 30.15 -28.25
C ILE A 46 -3.65 29.23 -28.25
N THR A 47 -4.36 29.17 -27.13
CA THR A 47 -5.60 28.40 -26.95
C THR A 47 -6.80 28.94 -27.74
N ARG A 48 -6.78 30.19 -28.23
CA ARG A 48 -7.88 30.72 -29.05
C ARG A 48 -7.87 30.08 -30.43
N GLY A 49 -8.98 29.43 -30.81
CA GLY A 49 -9.08 28.71 -32.07
C GLY A 49 -8.14 27.52 -32.15
N LEU A 50 -7.90 26.84 -31.02
CA LEU A 50 -7.16 25.60 -30.98
C LEU A 50 -7.99 24.50 -31.67
N THR A 51 -7.35 23.70 -32.53
CA THR A 51 -7.92 22.49 -33.16
C THR A 51 -6.91 21.35 -33.01
N PRO A 52 -7.31 20.08 -33.18
CA PRO A 52 -6.36 18.96 -33.16
C PRO A 52 -5.19 19.14 -34.13
N GLU A 53 -5.46 19.65 -35.34
CA GLU A 53 -4.45 19.90 -36.38
C GLU A 53 -3.47 21.00 -35.93
N ARG A 54 -3.97 22.03 -35.25
CA ARG A 54 -3.14 23.11 -34.70
C ARG A 54 -2.30 22.63 -33.52
N ILE A 55 -2.85 21.79 -32.64
CA ILE A 55 -2.10 21.15 -31.54
C ILE A 55 -0.93 20.34 -32.13
N GLU A 56 -1.21 19.51 -33.14
CA GLU A 56 -0.19 18.71 -33.81
C GLU A 56 0.87 19.59 -34.48
N ALA A 57 0.46 20.67 -35.15
CA ALA A 57 1.38 21.63 -35.76
C ALA A 57 2.31 22.29 -34.73
N LEU A 58 1.78 22.72 -33.58
CA LEU A 58 2.57 23.27 -32.47
C LEU A 58 3.60 22.24 -31.95
N PHE A 59 3.18 21.00 -31.79
CA PHE A 59 4.05 19.92 -31.31
C PHE A 59 5.11 19.47 -32.31
N ARG A 60 4.85 19.59 -33.62
CA ARG A 60 5.88 19.42 -34.67
C ARG A 60 6.83 20.60 -34.70
N ALA A 61 6.32 21.82 -34.54
CA ALA A 61 7.14 23.03 -34.47
C ALA A 61 8.08 23.04 -33.24
N ALA A 62 7.71 22.32 -32.17
CA ALA A 62 8.54 22.13 -30.98
C ALA A 62 9.87 21.40 -31.20
N VAL A 63 10.14 20.89 -32.42
CA VAL A 63 11.48 20.42 -32.83
C VAL A 63 12.42 21.59 -33.17
N TYR A 64 11.87 22.75 -33.54
CA TYR A 64 12.61 23.99 -33.79
C TYR A 64 12.40 25.05 -32.70
N SER A 65 11.22 25.10 -32.08
CA SER A 65 10.89 26.06 -31.01
C SER A 65 9.88 25.55 -30.00
N VAL A 66 10.28 25.40 -28.74
CA VAL A 66 9.35 25.02 -27.65
C VAL A 66 8.52 26.19 -27.12
N ALA A 67 8.82 27.44 -27.46
CA ALA A 67 8.19 28.60 -26.84
C ALA A 67 6.64 28.53 -26.88
N ASP A 68 6.08 28.13 -28.02
CA ASP A 68 4.64 27.99 -28.18
C ASP A 68 4.08 26.75 -27.44
N GLN A 69 4.84 25.67 -27.31
CA GLN A 69 4.46 24.50 -26.51
C GLN A 69 4.45 24.82 -25.00
N VAL A 70 5.47 25.55 -24.56
CA VAL A 70 5.63 26.03 -23.18
C VAL A 70 4.47 26.98 -22.82
N LEU A 71 4.17 27.94 -23.71
CA LEU A 71 3.06 28.87 -23.54
C LEU A 71 1.70 28.16 -23.59
N LEU A 72 1.50 27.17 -24.48
CA LEU A 72 0.30 26.32 -24.47
C LEU A 72 0.11 25.64 -23.11
N GLY A 73 1.19 25.13 -22.50
CA GLY A 73 1.12 24.53 -21.17
C GLY A 73 0.70 25.55 -20.11
N ALA A 74 1.28 26.75 -20.13
CA ALA A 74 0.91 27.81 -19.20
C ALA A 74 -0.56 28.23 -19.32
N GLU A 75 -1.07 28.38 -20.55
CA GLU A 75 -2.48 28.73 -20.77
C GLU A 75 -3.44 27.60 -20.38
N ILE A 76 -3.09 26.33 -20.65
CA ILE A 76 -3.91 25.18 -20.22
C ILE A 76 -4.02 25.13 -18.71
N GLU A 77 -2.91 25.35 -18.01
CA GLU A 77 -2.89 25.43 -16.54
C GLU A 77 -3.77 26.56 -16.01
N GLU A 78 -3.83 27.70 -16.70
CA GLU A 78 -4.64 28.85 -16.28
C GLU A 78 -6.14 28.65 -16.56
N TYR A 79 -6.49 28.02 -17.69
CA TYR A 79 -7.89 27.92 -18.14
C TYR A 79 -8.65 26.69 -17.66
N ASP A 80 -7.98 25.65 -17.19
CA ASP A 80 -8.61 24.39 -16.78
C ASP A 80 -8.49 24.15 -15.28
N ASP A 81 -9.62 24.19 -14.58
CA ASP A 81 -9.71 24.04 -13.13
C ASP A 81 -9.15 22.70 -12.64
N HIS A 82 -9.35 21.63 -13.41
CA HIS A 82 -8.93 20.30 -13.02
C HIS A 82 -7.42 20.14 -13.19
N VAL A 83 -6.86 20.58 -14.31
CA VAL A 83 -5.42 20.58 -14.55
C VAL A 83 -4.71 21.45 -13.50
N ALA A 84 -5.22 22.65 -13.23
CA ALA A 84 -4.69 23.57 -12.21
C ALA A 84 -4.64 22.90 -10.84
N GLY A 85 -5.79 22.45 -10.32
CA GLY A 85 -5.87 21.84 -8.99
C GLY A 85 -5.06 20.54 -8.87
N THR A 86 -4.99 19.74 -9.93
CA THR A 86 -4.18 18.52 -9.94
C THR A 86 -2.68 18.82 -9.89
N LEU A 87 -2.22 19.85 -10.59
CA LEU A 87 -0.83 20.29 -10.55
C LEU A 87 -0.46 20.93 -9.21
N GLU A 88 -1.38 21.69 -8.60
CA GLU A 88 -1.22 22.24 -7.24
C GLU A 88 -1.02 21.12 -6.21
N LEU A 89 -1.86 20.07 -6.23
CA LEU A 89 -1.69 18.90 -5.37
C LEU A 89 -0.32 18.23 -5.57
N ARG A 90 0.09 18.06 -6.83
CA ARG A 90 1.40 17.46 -7.15
C ARG A 90 2.57 18.31 -6.66
N ARG A 91 2.48 19.63 -6.76
CA ARG A 91 3.50 20.56 -6.22
C ARG A 91 3.52 20.54 -4.70
N ALA A 92 2.36 20.63 -4.07
CA ALA A 92 2.21 20.59 -2.62
C ALA A 92 2.79 19.30 -2.03
N ALA A 93 2.58 18.16 -2.69
CA ALA A 93 3.16 16.88 -2.27
C ALA A 93 4.70 16.88 -2.29
N VAL A 94 5.34 17.56 -3.24
CA VAL A 94 6.80 17.70 -3.30
C VAL A 94 7.30 18.74 -2.29
N LEU A 95 6.62 19.89 -2.19
CA LEU A 95 7.00 20.98 -1.29
C LEU A 95 6.82 20.63 0.19
N GLY A 96 5.88 19.73 0.50
CA GLY A 96 5.64 19.20 1.83
C GLY A 96 6.61 18.10 2.28
N LEU A 97 7.61 17.74 1.46
CA LEU A 97 8.69 16.86 1.90
C LEU A 97 9.76 17.65 2.65
N ASP A 98 10.33 17.03 3.68
CA ASP A 98 11.45 17.60 4.42
C ASP A 98 12.68 17.73 3.54
N VAL A 99 13.45 18.80 3.75
CA VAL A 99 14.67 19.08 3.00
C VAL A 99 15.84 19.17 3.96
N ILE A 100 16.90 18.43 3.67
CA ILE A 100 18.15 18.48 4.42
C ILE A 100 19.27 19.10 3.57
N VAL A 101 20.24 19.70 4.24
CA VAL A 101 21.44 20.24 3.60
C VAL A 101 22.66 19.55 4.19
N SER A 102 23.42 18.87 3.35
CA SER A 102 24.65 18.18 3.73
C SER A 102 25.88 18.92 3.18
N ALA A 103 26.97 18.95 3.95
CA ALA A 103 28.24 19.48 3.47
C ALA A 103 28.83 18.55 2.39
N GLY A 104 29.44 19.12 1.36
CA GLY A 104 30.07 18.36 0.28
C GLY A 104 31.26 17.52 0.76
N ASP A 105 32.00 18.03 1.76
CA ASP A 105 32.97 17.27 2.54
C ASP A 105 32.83 17.63 4.03
N ARG A 106 32.54 16.64 4.86
CA ARG A 106 32.40 16.81 6.32
C ARG A 106 33.74 17.11 7.01
N ARG A 107 34.89 16.98 6.35
CA ARG A 107 36.21 17.30 6.91
C ARG A 107 36.67 18.70 6.56
N ASP A 108 36.15 19.31 5.50
CA ASP A 108 36.49 20.68 5.12
C ASP A 108 35.60 21.69 5.86
N ARG A 109 36.23 22.51 6.70
CA ARG A 109 35.55 23.58 7.45
C ARG A 109 34.86 24.59 6.51
N ARG A 110 35.41 24.86 5.33
CA ARG A 110 34.77 25.75 4.34
C ARG A 110 33.49 25.12 3.78
N SER A 111 33.50 23.82 3.49
CA SER A 111 32.31 23.09 3.01
C SER A 111 31.22 23.02 4.09
N GLN A 112 31.60 22.85 5.36
CA GLN A 112 30.65 22.93 6.49
C GLN A 112 30.01 24.32 6.62
N GLN A 113 30.82 25.39 6.53
CA GLN A 113 30.32 26.77 6.56
C GLN A 113 29.40 27.09 5.39
N ALA A 114 29.73 26.59 4.19
CA ALA A 114 28.87 26.71 3.02
C ALA A 114 27.51 26.03 3.26
N ALA A 115 27.49 24.85 3.88
CA ALA A 115 26.25 24.14 4.20
C ALA A 115 25.38 24.89 5.22
N GLU A 116 25.98 25.56 6.21
CA GLU A 116 25.26 26.42 7.16
C GLU A 116 24.59 27.59 6.46
N GLN A 117 25.31 28.31 5.61
CA GLN A 117 24.73 29.44 4.87
C GLN A 117 23.66 29.02 3.86
N VAL A 118 23.78 27.83 3.25
CA VAL A 118 22.72 27.29 2.39
C VAL A 118 21.46 26.96 3.20
N ARG A 119 21.59 26.47 4.44
CA ARG A 119 20.43 26.27 5.32
C ARG A 119 19.71 27.58 5.61
N ASP A 120 20.47 28.65 5.88
CA ASP A 120 19.88 29.97 6.11
C ASP A 120 19.12 30.48 4.87
N VAL A 121 19.74 30.37 3.68
CA VAL A 121 19.11 30.76 2.41
C VAL A 121 17.88 29.91 2.08
N LEU A 122 17.90 28.61 2.42
CA LEU A 122 16.77 27.71 2.20
C LEU A 122 15.54 28.10 3.02
N GLY A 123 15.74 28.74 4.19
CA GLY A 123 14.68 29.25 5.04
C GLY A 123 14.06 30.58 4.58
N GLU A 124 14.61 31.24 3.55
CA GLU A 124 14.08 32.50 3.04
C GLU A 124 12.78 32.29 2.23
N PRO A 125 11.76 33.17 2.35
CA PRO A 125 10.47 32.98 1.67
C PRO A 125 10.56 32.85 0.14
N TRP A 126 11.48 33.59 -0.49
CA TRP A 126 11.67 33.55 -1.95
C TRP A 126 12.18 32.20 -2.44
N MET A 127 12.82 31.39 -1.59
CA MET A 127 13.26 30.04 -1.94
C MET A 127 12.07 29.09 -2.09
N THR A 128 11.05 29.23 -1.24
CA THR A 128 9.79 28.48 -1.39
C THR A 128 9.11 28.83 -2.71
N ALA A 129 9.01 30.12 -3.02
CA ALA A 129 8.47 30.59 -4.30
C ALA A 129 9.31 30.11 -5.50
N LEU A 130 10.64 30.03 -5.36
CA LEU A 130 11.53 29.47 -6.39
C LEU A 130 11.21 28.00 -6.64
N ARG A 131 11.15 27.19 -5.58
CA ARG A 131 10.86 25.75 -5.66
C ARG A 131 9.52 25.49 -6.35
N GLU A 132 8.48 26.22 -5.93
CA GLU A 132 7.15 26.15 -6.53
C GLU A 132 7.16 26.52 -8.03
N HIS A 133 7.82 27.62 -8.38
CA HIS A 133 7.93 28.07 -9.78
C HIS A 133 8.67 27.05 -10.66
N LEU A 134 9.77 26.47 -10.18
CA LEU A 134 10.54 25.47 -10.94
C LEU A 134 9.73 24.20 -11.25
N LEU A 135 8.82 23.79 -10.35
CA LEU A 135 7.94 22.63 -10.57
C LEU A 135 6.92 22.85 -11.69
N ARG A 136 6.71 24.07 -12.18
CA ARG A 136 5.91 24.33 -13.40
C ARG A 136 6.50 23.65 -14.65
N SER A 137 7.80 23.36 -14.64
CA SER A 137 8.48 22.58 -15.68
C SER A 137 7.86 21.21 -15.94
N VAL A 138 7.12 20.61 -14.99
CA VAL A 138 6.44 19.31 -15.21
C VAL A 138 5.44 19.39 -16.36
N LEU A 139 4.61 20.44 -16.39
CA LEU A 139 3.64 20.66 -17.47
C LEU A 139 4.31 21.29 -18.68
N GLN A 140 5.02 22.39 -18.44
CA GLN A 140 5.52 23.31 -19.45
C GLN A 140 6.87 22.89 -20.03
N GLN A 141 7.47 21.81 -19.52
CA GLN A 141 8.81 21.29 -19.82
C GLN A 141 9.98 22.07 -19.21
N TYR A 142 9.87 23.39 -19.14
CA TYR A 142 10.91 24.26 -18.58
C TYR A 142 10.29 25.29 -17.65
N ALA A 143 11.04 25.60 -16.61
CA ALA A 143 10.79 26.77 -15.77
C ALA A 143 12.13 27.26 -15.25
N GLY A 144 12.27 28.57 -15.15
CA GLY A 144 13.45 29.15 -14.55
C GLY A 144 13.20 30.54 -14.02
N ALA A 145 14.11 30.99 -13.17
CA ALA A 145 14.06 32.28 -12.53
C ALA A 145 15.45 32.94 -12.54
N GLU A 146 15.48 34.25 -12.69
CA GLU A 146 16.68 35.07 -12.50
C GLU A 146 16.91 35.28 -11.00
N ILE A 147 18.14 35.10 -10.52
CA ILE A 147 18.51 35.26 -9.11
C ILE A 147 19.07 36.66 -8.87
N TYR A 148 18.64 37.26 -7.76
CA TYR A 148 19.13 38.54 -7.26
C TYR A 148 20.26 38.32 -6.27
N TRP A 149 21.35 39.06 -6.47
CA TRP A 149 22.57 38.95 -5.68
C TRP A 149 22.84 40.26 -4.96
N ASP A 150 23.05 40.18 -3.65
CA ASP A 150 23.70 41.21 -2.86
C ASP A 150 25.21 40.93 -2.80
N THR A 151 25.98 41.88 -3.33
CA THR A 151 27.46 41.87 -3.36
C THR A 151 28.06 43.08 -2.64
N SER A 152 27.27 43.75 -1.80
CA SER A 152 27.67 44.93 -1.04
C SER A 152 28.94 44.72 -0.20
N ARG A 153 29.17 43.49 0.26
CA ARG A 153 30.41 43.08 0.92
C ARG A 153 31.33 42.38 -0.08
N ALA A 154 32.50 42.97 -0.33
CA ALA A 154 33.49 42.42 -1.24
C ALA A 154 33.85 40.97 -0.88
N GLY A 155 33.78 40.07 -1.88
CA GLY A 155 34.03 38.64 -1.71
C GLY A 155 32.86 37.84 -1.12
N SER A 156 31.69 38.44 -0.92
CA SER A 156 30.48 37.78 -0.42
C SER A 156 29.33 37.95 -1.41
N TRP A 157 28.86 36.85 -1.99
CA TRP A 157 27.71 36.79 -2.87
C TRP A 157 26.55 36.15 -2.12
N ARG A 158 25.55 36.95 -1.72
CA ARG A 158 24.35 36.45 -1.05
C ARG A 158 23.15 36.51 -1.99
N PRO A 159 22.42 35.40 -2.21
CA PRO A 159 21.17 35.46 -2.96
C PRO A 159 20.08 36.07 -2.06
N VAL A 160 19.35 37.05 -2.59
CA VAL A 160 18.35 37.83 -1.81
C VAL A 160 16.94 37.78 -2.40
N GLY A 161 16.76 37.10 -3.54
CA GLY A 161 15.46 36.96 -4.17
C GLY A 161 15.55 36.37 -5.57
N MET A 162 14.39 36.24 -6.23
CA MET A 162 14.30 35.73 -7.60
C MET A 162 13.23 36.48 -8.41
N TYR A 163 13.35 36.39 -9.74
CA TYR A 163 12.35 36.84 -10.72
C TYR A 163 11.93 35.66 -11.61
N PRO A 164 10.66 35.25 -11.59
CA PRO A 164 10.15 34.23 -12.51
C PRO A 164 10.27 34.70 -13.96
N ILE A 165 10.90 33.90 -14.82
CA ILE A 165 11.00 34.22 -16.25
C ILE A 165 9.75 33.76 -16.97
N GLU A 166 9.23 34.59 -17.86
CA GLU A 166 8.00 34.29 -18.59
C GLU A 166 8.16 33.03 -19.48
N PRO A 167 7.16 32.13 -19.53
CA PRO A 167 7.27 30.85 -20.22
C PRO A 167 7.72 30.95 -21.68
N TRP A 168 7.21 31.94 -22.42
CA TRP A 168 7.51 32.13 -23.85
C TRP A 168 8.97 32.52 -24.15
N ARG A 169 9.75 32.93 -23.13
CA ARG A 169 11.17 33.26 -23.31
C ARG A 169 12.08 32.03 -23.36
N TRP A 170 11.56 30.86 -22.97
CA TRP A 170 12.32 29.62 -22.96
C TRP A 170 12.37 28.97 -24.33
N HIS A 171 13.56 28.49 -24.69
CA HIS A 171 13.85 27.85 -25.95
C HIS A 171 14.92 26.76 -25.76
N PHE A 172 15.31 26.07 -26.83
CA PHE A 172 16.37 25.06 -26.79
C PHE A 172 17.39 25.23 -27.90
N ALA A 173 18.60 24.72 -27.66
CA ALA A 173 19.51 24.31 -28.71
C ALA A 173 19.14 22.88 -29.19
N ARG A 174 19.59 22.50 -30.39
CA ARG A 174 19.29 21.17 -30.98
C ARG A 174 19.73 19.98 -30.10
N ASP A 175 20.69 20.20 -29.22
CA ASP A 175 21.22 19.24 -28.25
C ASP A 175 20.44 19.23 -26.92
N ALA A 176 19.26 19.88 -26.88
CA ALA A 176 18.38 20.01 -25.71
C ALA A 176 18.93 20.86 -24.56
N ARG A 177 19.97 21.67 -24.79
CA ARG A 177 20.37 22.70 -23.82
C ARG A 177 19.36 23.85 -23.77
N PRO A 178 19.05 24.40 -22.57
CA PRO A 178 18.13 25.52 -22.45
C PRO A 178 18.72 26.78 -23.07
N LEU A 179 17.88 27.56 -23.74
CA LEU A 179 18.19 28.89 -24.25
C LEU A 179 17.16 29.89 -23.75
N LEU A 180 17.61 31.11 -23.46
CA LEU A 180 16.79 32.20 -22.93
C LEU A 180 16.76 33.37 -23.91
N LEU A 181 15.56 33.76 -24.33
CA LEU A 181 15.35 34.93 -25.18
C LEU A 181 15.37 36.22 -24.37
N ARG A 182 16.39 37.06 -24.59
CA ARG A 182 16.46 38.40 -23.97
C ARG A 182 15.42 39.36 -24.57
N ARG A 183 15.18 39.25 -25.88
CA ARG A 183 14.18 40.05 -26.61
C ARG A 183 13.10 39.15 -27.23
N PRO A 184 11.83 39.59 -27.28
CA PRO A 184 10.78 38.88 -27.97
C PRO A 184 11.13 38.57 -29.43
N GLN A 185 10.82 37.35 -29.88
CA GLN A 185 10.78 36.95 -31.30
C GLN A 185 12.13 36.96 -32.06
N HIS A 186 13.25 37.18 -31.38
CA HIS A 186 14.59 37.16 -32.00
C HIS A 186 15.43 36.00 -31.47
N LEU A 187 15.34 34.84 -32.14
CA LEU A 187 16.13 33.64 -31.77
C LEU A 187 17.64 33.89 -31.80
N SER A 188 18.10 34.82 -32.66
CA SER A 188 19.50 35.25 -32.73
C SER A 188 20.01 35.92 -31.46
N ASP A 189 19.10 36.37 -30.58
CA ASP A 189 19.43 36.99 -29.28
C ASP A 189 19.35 36.00 -28.11
N ALA A 190 19.05 34.73 -28.41
CA ALA A 190 19.00 33.68 -27.39
C ALA A 190 20.38 33.50 -26.75
N ILE A 191 20.41 33.46 -25.43
CA ILE A 191 21.63 33.18 -24.66
C ILE A 191 21.49 31.84 -23.95
N GLU A 192 22.61 31.17 -23.69
CA GLU A 192 22.63 30.07 -22.74
C GLU A 192 22.50 30.68 -21.33
N PRO A 193 21.49 30.28 -20.53
CA PRO A 193 21.30 30.83 -19.19
C PRO A 193 22.49 30.44 -18.33
N CYS A 194 23.24 31.43 -17.85
CA CYS A 194 24.42 31.18 -17.05
C CYS A 194 24.05 30.69 -15.63
N ALA A 195 24.72 29.62 -15.20
CA ALA A 195 24.55 29.07 -13.86
C ALA A 195 24.87 30.13 -12.79
N GLY A 196 24.07 30.15 -11.74
CA GLY A 196 24.11 31.07 -10.61
C GLY A 196 23.41 32.40 -10.86
N LYS A 197 23.30 32.87 -12.11
CA LYS A 197 22.41 33.99 -12.45
C LYS A 197 20.97 33.51 -12.72
N TYR A 198 20.83 32.34 -13.35
CA TYR A 198 19.54 31.73 -13.64
C TYR A 198 19.46 30.35 -12.98
N CYS A 199 18.39 30.13 -12.23
CA CYS A 199 18.05 28.81 -11.71
C CYS A 199 17.04 28.18 -12.67
N VAL A 200 17.36 27.03 -13.25
CA VAL A 200 16.58 26.43 -14.35
C VAL A 200 16.33 24.96 -14.07
N MET A 201 15.07 24.55 -14.18
CA MET A 201 14.64 23.16 -14.11
C MET A 201 14.09 22.72 -15.47
N THR A 202 14.52 21.53 -15.91
CA THR A 202 14.13 20.94 -17.18
C THR A 202 13.46 19.58 -16.93
N TYR A 203 12.39 19.29 -17.67
CA TYR A 203 11.63 18.06 -17.50
C TYR A 203 11.59 17.26 -18.81
N GLY A 204 12.32 16.15 -18.84
CA GLY A 204 12.17 15.12 -19.88
C GLY A 204 12.64 15.51 -21.28
N ALA A 205 13.46 16.55 -21.44
CA ALA A 205 13.98 16.95 -22.75
C ALA A 205 14.96 15.91 -23.33
N LEU A 206 14.81 15.60 -24.61
CA LEU A 206 15.63 14.62 -25.33
C LEU A 206 16.50 15.28 -26.40
N PRO A 207 17.79 14.90 -26.55
CA PRO A 207 18.61 15.36 -27.66
C PRO A 207 17.96 15.09 -29.02
N GLY A 208 17.96 16.08 -29.92
CA GLY A 208 17.32 15.98 -31.25
C GLY A 208 15.79 16.11 -31.25
N GLN A 209 15.14 15.95 -30.09
CA GLN A 209 13.71 16.25 -29.91
C GLN A 209 13.49 17.02 -28.59
N PRO A 210 14.04 18.23 -28.50
CA PRO A 210 14.09 18.98 -27.25
C PRO A 210 12.72 19.44 -26.75
N GLY A 211 11.67 19.42 -27.58
CA GLY A 211 10.27 19.60 -27.16
C GLY A 211 9.55 18.33 -26.68
N SER A 212 10.17 17.16 -26.75
CA SER A 212 9.57 15.91 -26.28
C SER A 212 9.65 15.78 -24.75
N GLY A 213 8.70 15.06 -24.15
CA GLY A 213 8.69 14.75 -22.71
C GLY A 213 7.83 15.67 -21.82
N ALA A 214 7.42 16.84 -22.34
CA ALA A 214 6.51 17.75 -21.65
C ALA A 214 5.12 17.12 -21.44
N LYS A 215 4.53 17.25 -20.23
CA LYS A 215 3.18 16.71 -19.97
C LYS A 215 2.09 17.42 -20.76
N VAL A 216 2.30 18.66 -21.19
CA VAL A 216 1.36 19.36 -22.08
C VAL A 216 1.08 18.57 -23.36
N ARG A 217 2.03 17.76 -23.85
CA ARG A 217 1.83 16.94 -25.06
C ARG A 217 0.76 15.86 -24.89
N SER A 218 0.69 15.26 -23.71
CA SER A 218 -0.36 14.29 -23.37
C SER A 218 -1.68 14.97 -22.97
N LEU A 219 -1.61 16.17 -22.40
CA LEU A 219 -2.78 16.83 -21.82
C LEU A 219 -3.52 17.76 -22.77
N ALA A 220 -2.87 18.33 -23.79
CA ALA A 220 -3.50 19.30 -24.68
C ALA A 220 -4.74 18.75 -25.41
N LEU A 221 -4.68 17.49 -25.84
CA LEU A 221 -5.84 16.86 -26.47
C LEU A 221 -6.94 16.54 -25.44
N LEU A 222 -6.58 16.08 -24.24
CA LEU A 222 -7.54 15.84 -23.15
C LEU A 222 -8.26 17.13 -22.74
N TRP A 223 -7.51 18.22 -22.61
CA TRP A 223 -8.04 19.56 -22.38
C TRP A 223 -8.99 19.99 -23.49
N PHE A 224 -8.58 19.84 -24.76
CA PHE A 224 -9.38 20.23 -25.92
C PHE A 224 -10.72 19.48 -25.97
N ILE A 225 -10.69 18.15 -25.87
CA ILE A 225 -11.92 17.34 -25.90
C ILE A 225 -12.78 17.56 -24.65
N GLY A 226 -12.17 17.78 -23.48
CA GLY A 226 -12.88 18.12 -22.24
C GLY A 226 -13.66 19.43 -22.38
N ARG A 227 -13.07 20.44 -23.03
CA ARG A 227 -13.74 21.69 -23.35
C ARG A 227 -14.91 21.51 -24.32
N LEU A 228 -14.77 20.67 -25.34
CA LEU A 228 -15.90 20.31 -26.22
C LEU A 228 -17.02 19.62 -25.43
N GLY A 229 -16.66 18.73 -24.51
CA GLY A 229 -17.59 18.08 -23.59
C GLY A 229 -18.36 19.09 -22.72
N LEU A 230 -17.67 20.09 -22.18
CA LEU A 230 -18.28 21.15 -21.37
C LEU A 230 -19.26 22.02 -22.18
N VAL A 231 -18.88 22.40 -23.40
CA VAL A 231 -19.78 23.16 -24.29
C VAL A 231 -21.00 22.32 -24.66
N GLY A 232 -20.81 21.07 -25.09
CA GLY A 232 -21.90 20.17 -25.43
C GLY A 232 -22.81 19.84 -24.24
N TRP A 233 -22.25 19.73 -23.04
CA TRP A 233 -23.05 19.61 -21.81
C TRP A 233 -23.91 20.86 -21.57
N GLY A 234 -23.34 22.05 -21.75
CA GLY A 234 -24.09 23.31 -21.67
C GLY A 234 -25.22 23.40 -22.70
N GLU A 235 -24.96 23.02 -23.95
CA GLU A 235 -25.98 22.96 -25.01
C GLU A 235 -27.08 21.94 -24.70
N GLN A 236 -26.73 20.79 -24.12
CA GLN A 236 -27.71 19.80 -23.69
C GLN A 236 -28.56 20.31 -22.52
N VAL A 237 -27.96 20.96 -21.53
CA VAL A 237 -28.67 21.57 -20.41
C VAL A 237 -29.60 22.67 -20.90
N ASP A 238 -29.17 23.49 -21.85
CA ASP A 238 -30.04 24.52 -22.47
C ASP A 238 -31.23 23.86 -23.18
N ALA A 239 -30.99 22.78 -23.94
CA ALA A 239 -32.04 22.00 -24.57
C ALA A 239 -33.00 21.32 -23.56
N TRP A 240 -32.53 20.94 -22.36
CA TRP A 240 -33.40 20.45 -21.28
C TRP A 240 -34.37 21.52 -20.78
N PHE A 241 -33.90 22.77 -20.66
CA PHE A 241 -34.75 23.88 -20.24
C PHE A 241 -35.57 24.48 -21.40
N GLN A 242 -35.17 24.24 -22.64
CA GLN A 242 -35.79 24.71 -23.88
C GLN A 242 -35.88 23.58 -24.91
N PRO A 243 -36.77 22.60 -24.70
CA PRO A 243 -36.89 21.46 -25.61
C PRO A 243 -37.35 21.89 -27.00
N PHE A 244 -36.90 21.17 -28.02
CA PHE A 244 -37.38 21.36 -29.38
C PHE A 244 -38.88 21.14 -29.44
N THR A 245 -39.60 22.16 -29.89
CA THR A 245 -41.03 22.11 -30.11
C THR A 245 -41.28 21.89 -31.59
N ILE A 246 -41.84 20.73 -31.96
CA ILE A 246 -42.23 20.45 -33.34
C ILE A 246 -43.70 20.80 -33.52
N PHE A 247 -43.98 21.71 -34.44
CA PHE A 247 -45.33 22.10 -34.84
C PHE A 247 -45.67 21.49 -36.19
N GLN A 248 -46.71 20.66 -36.22
CA GLN A 248 -47.22 20.05 -37.45
C GLN A 248 -48.37 20.88 -38.01
N TYR A 249 -48.33 21.21 -39.30
CA TYR A 249 -49.37 21.95 -40.01
C TYR A 249 -49.76 21.23 -41.30
N GLU A 250 -50.95 21.52 -41.82
CA GLU A 250 -51.44 20.88 -43.05
C GLU A 250 -50.62 21.29 -44.28
N ALA A 251 -50.42 20.33 -45.19
CA ALA A 251 -49.77 20.58 -46.47
C ALA A 251 -50.55 21.62 -47.27
N GLY A 252 -49.89 22.75 -47.62
CA GLY A 252 -50.51 23.87 -48.33
C GLY A 252 -50.83 25.10 -47.46
N ALA A 253 -50.47 25.09 -46.17
CA ALA A 253 -50.59 26.27 -45.31
C ALA A 253 -49.81 27.48 -45.89
N PRO A 254 -50.41 28.69 -45.93
CA PRO A 254 -49.74 29.87 -46.46
C PRO A 254 -48.55 30.28 -45.58
N GLU A 255 -47.44 30.69 -46.20
CA GLU A 255 -46.18 31.01 -45.52
C GLU A 255 -46.31 32.12 -44.46
N SER A 256 -47.21 33.07 -44.70
CA SER A 256 -47.52 34.15 -43.75
C SER A 256 -48.16 33.63 -42.45
N ALA A 257 -48.97 32.57 -42.52
CA ALA A 257 -49.54 31.94 -41.34
C ALA A 257 -48.49 31.14 -40.58
N ILE A 258 -47.61 30.42 -41.28
CA ILE A 258 -46.50 29.67 -40.68
C ILE A 258 -45.57 30.61 -39.90
N ARG A 259 -45.19 31.75 -40.48
CA ARG A 259 -44.35 32.76 -39.79
C ARG A 259 -45.02 33.34 -38.55
N ARG A 260 -46.31 33.69 -38.62
CA ARG A 260 -47.06 34.18 -37.46
C ARG A 260 -47.10 33.13 -36.34
N TRP A 261 -47.37 31.87 -36.67
CA TRP A 261 -47.37 30.79 -35.69
C TRP A 261 -45.99 30.56 -35.08
N LEU A 262 -44.91 30.60 -35.88
CA LEU A 262 -43.54 30.53 -35.35
C LEU A 262 -43.23 31.66 -34.36
N GLU A 263 -43.67 32.88 -34.64
CA GLU A 263 -43.50 34.03 -33.72
C GLU A 263 -44.33 33.88 -32.44
N GLU A 264 -45.59 33.46 -32.55
CA GLU A 264 -46.47 33.19 -31.41
C GLU A 264 -45.89 32.09 -30.52
N TYR A 265 -45.44 30.97 -31.11
CA TYR A 265 -44.81 29.88 -30.37
C TYR A 265 -43.46 30.27 -29.77
N SER A 266 -42.64 31.06 -30.46
CA SER A 266 -41.38 31.55 -29.89
C SER A 266 -41.62 32.41 -28.65
N ARG A 267 -42.71 33.19 -28.63
CA ARG A 267 -43.16 33.90 -27.42
C ARG A 267 -43.62 32.94 -26.33
N MET A 268 -44.43 31.94 -26.68
CA MET A 268 -44.91 30.93 -25.70
C MET A 268 -43.78 30.12 -25.06
N ALA A 269 -42.77 29.74 -25.86
CA ALA A 269 -41.57 29.04 -25.38
C ALA A 269 -40.77 29.91 -24.40
N LYS A 270 -40.64 31.21 -24.70
CA LYS A 270 -39.99 32.19 -23.82
C LYS A 270 -40.77 32.41 -22.51
N ASP A 271 -42.09 32.53 -22.60
CA ASP A 271 -42.96 32.85 -21.46
C ASP A 271 -43.39 31.60 -20.65
N ARG A 272 -43.00 30.39 -21.10
CA ARG A 272 -43.35 29.09 -20.49
C ARG A 272 -44.86 28.87 -20.26
N THR A 273 -45.69 29.63 -20.98
CA THR A 273 -47.15 29.56 -20.93
C THR A 273 -47.72 29.68 -22.32
N ALA A 274 -48.74 28.87 -22.63
CA ALA A 274 -49.18 28.61 -23.98
C ALA A 274 -50.71 28.47 -24.04
N ALA A 275 -51.36 29.27 -24.88
CA ALA A 275 -52.77 29.08 -25.28
C ALA A 275 -52.79 28.63 -26.75
N VAL A 276 -53.17 27.37 -26.99
CA VAL A 276 -53.20 26.77 -28.34
C VAL A 276 -54.64 26.48 -28.78
N PRO A 277 -54.98 26.61 -30.07
CA PRO A 277 -56.29 26.19 -30.59
C PRO A 277 -56.55 24.71 -30.35
N ALA A 278 -57.81 24.36 -30.07
CA ALA A 278 -58.22 22.96 -29.93
C ALA A 278 -57.91 22.18 -31.22
N GLY A 279 -57.13 21.10 -31.11
CA GLY A 279 -56.69 20.27 -32.24
C GLY A 279 -55.25 20.47 -32.69
N THR A 280 -54.52 21.46 -32.14
CA THR A 280 -53.09 21.61 -32.39
C THR A 280 -52.28 20.55 -31.64
N ASN A 281 -51.51 19.74 -32.38
CA ASN A 281 -50.63 18.73 -31.80
C ASN A 281 -49.23 19.32 -31.55
N VAL A 282 -48.92 19.61 -30.28
CA VAL A 282 -47.60 20.05 -29.85
C VAL A 282 -46.87 18.85 -29.23
N GLN A 283 -45.80 18.40 -29.88
CA GLN A 283 -44.93 17.37 -29.32
C GLN A 283 -43.71 18.05 -28.70
N VAL A 284 -43.61 17.95 -27.38
CA VAL A 284 -42.40 18.24 -26.63
C VAL A 284 -41.59 16.95 -26.60
N HIS A 285 -40.41 16.97 -27.20
CA HIS A 285 -39.53 15.82 -27.13
C HIS A 285 -38.78 15.83 -25.81
N ASP A 286 -38.90 14.71 -25.09
CA ASP A 286 -38.14 14.47 -23.88
C ASP A 286 -36.67 14.24 -24.24
N VAL A 287 -35.77 14.58 -23.33
CA VAL A 287 -34.33 14.43 -23.54
C VAL A 287 -33.82 13.36 -22.57
N PRO A 288 -32.93 12.45 -23.00
CA PRO A 288 -32.50 11.31 -22.18
C PRO A 288 -31.99 11.70 -20.78
N ASP A 289 -32.37 10.89 -19.78
CA ASP A 289 -32.06 11.08 -18.34
C ASP A 289 -30.57 11.12 -17.99
N GLN A 290 -29.71 10.46 -18.79
CA GLN A 290 -28.27 10.44 -18.57
C GLN A 290 -27.54 11.24 -19.65
N SER A 291 -26.81 12.28 -19.22
CA SER A 291 -25.98 13.07 -20.12
C SER A 291 -24.71 12.28 -20.49
N PRO A 292 -24.51 11.90 -21.77
CA PRO A 292 -23.27 11.28 -22.22
C PRO A 292 -22.06 12.22 -22.03
N TYR A 293 -22.30 13.54 -22.04
CA TYR A 293 -21.26 14.53 -21.78
C TYR A 293 -20.77 14.50 -20.33
N ALA A 294 -21.66 14.32 -19.36
CA ALA A 294 -21.26 14.20 -17.95
C ALA A 294 -20.36 12.98 -17.71
N VAL A 295 -20.72 11.82 -18.29
CA VAL A 295 -19.92 10.59 -18.22
C VAL A 295 -18.55 10.79 -18.89
N PHE A 296 -18.54 11.42 -20.06
CA PHE A 296 -17.31 11.73 -20.78
C PHE A 296 -16.40 12.70 -20.00
N MET A 297 -16.96 13.73 -19.36
CA MET A 297 -16.22 14.68 -18.54
C MET A 297 -15.59 14.02 -17.32
N ASP A 298 -16.30 13.12 -16.64
CA ASP A 298 -15.74 12.35 -15.52
C ASP A 298 -14.58 11.46 -15.98
N TRP A 299 -14.75 10.73 -17.09
CA TRP A 299 -13.68 9.94 -17.69
C TRP A 299 -12.46 10.80 -18.05
N ASN A 300 -12.67 11.97 -18.63
CA ASN A 300 -11.61 12.90 -19.04
C ASN A 300 -10.83 13.42 -17.83
N ARG A 301 -11.53 13.86 -16.77
CA ARG A 301 -10.90 14.30 -15.50
C ARG A 301 -10.08 13.18 -14.88
N ARG A 302 -10.62 11.95 -14.81
CA ARG A 302 -9.85 10.78 -14.33
C ARG A 302 -8.62 10.48 -15.20
N ALA A 303 -8.70 10.67 -16.51
CA ALA A 303 -7.56 10.49 -17.40
C ALA A 303 -6.45 11.54 -17.14
N ILE A 304 -6.83 12.80 -16.90
CA ILE A 304 -5.90 13.86 -16.50
C ILE A 304 -5.26 13.55 -15.15
N SER A 305 -6.05 13.16 -14.15
CA SER A 305 -5.57 12.75 -12.82
C SER A 305 -4.56 11.61 -12.92
N ARG A 306 -4.85 10.54 -13.68
CA ARG A 306 -3.89 9.44 -13.89
C ARG A 306 -2.60 9.90 -14.58
N ALA A 307 -2.70 10.79 -15.56
CA ALA A 307 -1.55 11.28 -16.31
C ALA A 307 -0.61 12.15 -15.45
N LEU A 308 -1.17 12.88 -14.48
CA LEU A 308 -0.45 13.80 -13.60
C LEU A 308 -0.06 13.18 -12.25
N LEU A 309 -0.97 12.51 -11.56
CA LEU A 309 -0.78 11.98 -10.20
C LEU A 309 -0.40 10.49 -10.17
N GLY A 310 -0.60 9.76 -11.27
CA GLY A 310 -0.40 8.31 -11.35
C GLY A 310 -1.58 7.47 -10.87
N GLN A 311 -2.65 8.12 -10.40
CA GLN A 311 -3.88 7.50 -9.86
C GLN A 311 -5.09 8.40 -10.12
N ASP A 312 -6.32 7.86 -9.98
CA ASP A 312 -7.55 8.63 -10.14
C ASP A 312 -8.17 9.06 -8.80
N SER A 313 -9.13 9.99 -8.85
CA SER A 313 -9.79 10.56 -7.67
C SER A 313 -10.58 9.53 -6.86
N ALA A 314 -11.08 8.46 -7.48
CA ALA A 314 -11.79 7.39 -6.79
C ALA A 314 -10.82 6.51 -6.00
N GLN A 315 -9.66 6.18 -6.57
CA GLN A 315 -8.55 5.54 -5.87
C GLN A 315 -8.06 6.40 -4.71
N MET A 316 -7.89 7.71 -4.92
CA MET A 316 -7.53 8.65 -3.84
C MET A 316 -8.55 8.68 -2.71
N ALA A 317 -9.85 8.65 -3.02
CA ALA A 317 -10.90 8.62 -2.00
C ALA A 317 -10.91 7.31 -1.20
N LEU A 318 -10.71 6.16 -1.87
CA LEU A 318 -10.57 4.85 -1.24
C LEU A 318 -9.32 4.76 -0.36
N GLU A 319 -8.19 5.27 -0.85
CA GLU A 319 -6.93 5.29 -0.12
C GLU A 319 -7.00 6.23 1.09
N GLY A 320 -7.60 7.41 0.92
CA GLY A 320 -7.88 8.35 2.01
C GLY A 320 -8.79 7.79 3.09
N GLN A 321 -9.78 6.95 2.74
CA GLN A 321 -10.59 6.22 3.70
C GLN A 321 -9.82 5.11 4.43
N ARG A 322 -8.83 4.48 3.78
CA ARG A 322 -8.01 3.42 4.38
C ARG A 322 -6.90 3.94 5.30
N THR A 323 -6.27 5.06 4.96
CA THR A 323 -5.05 5.55 5.62
C THR A 323 -5.24 6.83 6.41
N GLY A 324 -6.43 7.45 6.35
CA GLY A 324 -6.69 8.76 6.98
C GLY A 324 -5.96 9.91 6.27
N ALA A 325 -5.91 9.88 4.92
CA ALA A 325 -4.88 10.54 4.12
C ALA A 325 -4.64 12.03 4.41
N THR A 326 -3.35 12.34 4.54
CA THR A 326 -2.74 13.65 4.36
C THR A 326 -2.62 14.00 2.87
N LEU A 327 -2.35 15.28 2.54
CA LEU A 327 -2.07 15.77 1.17
C LEU A 327 -1.01 14.94 0.40
N GLN A 328 -0.12 14.23 1.11
CA GLN A 328 0.97 13.44 0.53
C GLN A 328 0.52 12.14 -0.15
N GLY A 329 -0.56 11.49 0.30
CA GLY A 329 -1.11 10.28 -0.33
C GLY A 329 -1.88 10.53 -1.63
N SER A 330 -2.04 11.80 -2.02
CA SER A 330 -2.77 12.18 -3.23
C SER A 330 -1.97 11.94 -4.52
N VAL A 331 -0.65 11.79 -4.43
CA VAL A 331 0.25 11.59 -5.58
C VAL A 331 1.03 10.31 -5.38
N ARG A 332 1.14 9.50 -6.44
CA ARG A 332 1.95 8.27 -6.40
C ARG A 332 3.40 8.60 -6.04
N ASP A 333 3.95 7.89 -5.06
CA ASP A 333 5.26 8.20 -4.45
C ASP A 333 6.38 8.32 -5.47
N ASP A 334 6.48 7.39 -6.43
CA ASP A 334 7.52 7.42 -7.45
C ASP A 334 7.49 8.68 -8.34
N ILE A 335 6.31 9.25 -8.56
CA ILE A 335 6.12 10.50 -9.31
C ILE A 335 6.57 11.68 -8.46
N ARG A 336 6.10 11.76 -7.20
CA ARG A 336 6.50 12.80 -6.24
C ARG A 336 8.02 12.80 -6.04
N ASP A 337 8.59 11.63 -5.78
CA ASP A 337 10.00 11.44 -5.49
C ASP A 337 10.89 11.78 -6.69
N ARG A 338 10.44 11.45 -7.91
CA ARG A 338 11.11 11.85 -9.14
C ARG A 338 11.14 13.37 -9.28
N ASP A 339 10.03 14.05 -9.05
CA ASP A 339 9.94 15.50 -9.16
C ASP A 339 10.82 16.19 -8.11
N ALA A 340 10.83 15.68 -6.87
CA ALA A 340 11.71 16.15 -5.80
C ALA A 340 13.18 16.06 -6.19
N ARG A 341 13.62 14.90 -6.72
CA ARG A 341 15.01 14.69 -7.17
C ARG A 341 15.39 15.63 -8.32
N LEU A 342 14.46 15.89 -9.25
CA LEU A 342 14.71 16.82 -10.35
C LEU A 342 14.86 18.26 -9.85
N LEU A 343 14.02 18.66 -8.89
CA LEU A 343 14.09 19.97 -8.25
C LEU A 343 15.41 20.15 -7.49
N ASP A 344 15.81 19.17 -6.69
CA ASP A 344 17.07 19.18 -5.96
C ASP A 344 18.26 19.29 -6.91
N ALA A 345 18.26 18.50 -8.00
CA ALA A 345 19.32 18.53 -9.01
C ALA A 345 19.42 19.92 -9.67
N ALA A 346 18.28 20.52 -10.03
CA ALA A 346 18.23 21.85 -10.64
C ALA A 346 18.83 22.91 -9.72
N ILE A 347 18.41 22.97 -8.46
CA ILE A 347 18.88 23.98 -7.50
C ILE A 347 20.36 23.74 -7.16
N ASN A 348 20.78 22.49 -6.95
CA ASN A 348 22.16 22.18 -6.62
C ASN A 348 23.13 22.58 -7.74
N GLU A 349 22.80 22.24 -8.99
CA GLU A 349 23.68 22.51 -10.14
C GLU A 349 23.63 23.97 -10.59
N THR A 350 22.45 24.58 -10.61
CA THR A 350 22.29 25.93 -11.18
C THR A 350 22.40 27.06 -10.16
N LEU A 351 22.28 26.79 -8.86
CA LEU A 351 22.38 27.82 -7.82
C LEU A 351 23.48 27.51 -6.79
N VAL A 352 23.43 26.35 -6.13
CA VAL A 352 24.31 26.08 -4.97
C VAL A 352 25.77 25.89 -5.37
N ARG A 353 26.04 25.09 -6.41
CA ARG A 353 27.39 24.86 -6.92
C ARG A 353 28.12 26.15 -7.33
N PRO A 354 27.56 27.00 -8.22
CA PRO A 354 28.23 28.24 -8.61
C PRO A 354 28.39 29.20 -7.43
N TRP A 355 27.38 29.32 -6.57
CA TRP A 355 27.45 30.13 -5.36
C TRP A 355 28.60 29.72 -4.42
N CYS A 356 28.76 28.41 -4.20
CA CYS A 356 29.83 27.89 -3.36
C CYS A 356 31.21 28.22 -3.96
N ALA A 357 31.36 28.04 -5.28
CA ALA A 357 32.60 28.37 -5.97
C ALA A 357 32.97 29.86 -5.86
N TRP A 358 31.99 30.76 -5.91
CA TRP A 358 32.22 32.21 -5.81
C TRP A 358 32.57 32.68 -4.39
N ASN A 359 32.03 32.04 -3.35
CA ASN A 359 32.24 32.46 -1.96
C ASN A 359 33.38 31.73 -1.26
N PHE A 360 33.61 30.45 -1.57
CA PHE A 360 34.53 29.59 -0.82
C PHE A 360 35.70 29.06 -1.66
N GLY A 361 35.62 29.19 -2.98
CA GLY A 361 36.61 28.71 -3.94
C GLY A 361 36.14 27.51 -4.74
N ALA A 362 36.62 27.37 -5.98
CA ALA A 362 36.26 26.29 -6.88
C ALA A 362 36.78 24.90 -6.44
N ASP A 363 37.75 24.87 -5.52
CA ASP A 363 38.30 23.67 -4.90
C ASP A 363 37.42 23.11 -3.76
N VAL A 364 36.45 23.90 -3.27
CA VAL A 364 35.57 23.48 -2.17
C VAL A 364 34.42 22.63 -2.70
N PRO A 365 34.25 21.38 -2.21
CA PRO A 365 33.09 20.57 -2.54
C PRO A 365 31.79 21.28 -2.12
N PRO A 366 30.85 21.53 -3.05
CA PRO A 366 29.64 22.28 -2.74
C PRO A 366 28.72 21.49 -1.80
N PRO A 367 27.98 22.18 -0.92
CA PRO A 367 26.92 21.53 -0.15
C PRO A 367 25.82 21.00 -1.07
N ARG A 368 25.06 20.04 -0.57
CA ARG A 368 23.96 19.39 -1.30
C ARG A 368 22.65 19.59 -0.56
N ILE A 369 21.67 20.11 -1.25
CA ILE A 369 20.27 20.10 -0.86
C ILE A 369 19.68 18.75 -1.29
N GLU A 370 19.10 18.02 -0.36
CA GLU A 370 18.48 16.72 -0.63
C GLU A 370 17.12 16.67 0.05
N THR A 371 16.08 16.42 -0.74
CA THR A 371 14.75 16.15 -0.24
C THR A 371 14.72 14.76 0.38
N VAL A 372 14.24 14.68 1.62
CA VAL A 372 14.11 13.43 2.36
C VAL A 372 12.91 12.68 1.81
N ILE A 373 13.20 11.68 0.98
CA ILE A 373 12.22 10.72 0.50
C ILE A 373 12.09 9.65 1.58
N GLU A 374 11.14 9.85 2.51
CA GLU A 374 10.76 8.81 3.44
C GLU A 374 9.88 7.80 2.70
N VAL A 375 10.34 6.54 2.65
CA VAL A 375 9.40 5.44 2.41
C VAL A 375 8.56 5.39 3.68
N GLU A 376 7.32 5.84 3.61
CA GLU A 376 6.39 5.77 4.73
C GLU A 376 6.20 4.28 5.06
N ARG A 377 6.97 3.83 6.05
CA ARG A 377 6.76 2.54 6.68
C ARG A 377 5.73 2.79 7.75
N ASP A 378 4.70 1.94 7.73
CA ASP A 378 3.75 1.83 8.82
C ASP A 378 4.49 1.95 10.17
N PRO A 379 4.09 2.88 11.06
CA PRO A 379 4.71 3.07 12.38
C PRO A 379 4.88 1.75 13.13
N GLU A 380 3.95 0.80 12.96
CA GLU A 380 4.06 -0.54 13.54
C GLU A 380 5.21 -1.34 12.94
N GLN A 381 5.36 -1.35 11.62
CA GLN A 381 6.49 -1.98 10.95
C GLN A 381 7.84 -1.34 11.35
N THR A 382 7.88 -0.01 11.47
CA THR A 382 9.07 0.71 11.93
C THR A 382 9.42 0.36 13.37
N ALA A 383 8.43 0.29 14.26
CA ALA A 383 8.62 -0.16 15.64
C ALA A 383 9.15 -1.59 15.72
N ARG A 384 8.60 -2.52 14.91
CA ARG A 384 9.08 -3.92 14.82
C ARG A 384 10.53 -4.01 14.35
N VAL A 385 10.93 -3.19 13.38
CA VAL A 385 12.34 -3.15 12.89
C VAL A 385 13.28 -2.61 13.97
N ILE A 386 12.87 -1.55 14.70
CA ILE A 386 13.63 -1.01 15.82
C ILE A 386 13.79 -2.07 16.91
N GLU A 387 12.71 -2.76 17.28
CA GLU A 387 12.71 -3.82 18.28
C GLU A 387 13.62 -4.99 17.87
N ALA A 388 13.47 -5.51 16.65
CA ALA A 388 14.31 -6.59 16.13
C ALA A 388 15.79 -6.20 16.10
N GLY A 389 16.08 -4.95 15.70
CA GLY A 389 17.43 -4.39 15.71
C GLY A 389 18.04 -4.35 17.11
N LEU A 390 17.29 -3.89 18.10
CA LEU A 390 17.72 -3.87 19.50
C LEU A 390 17.99 -5.29 20.03
N ARG A 391 17.14 -6.27 19.68
CA ARG A 391 17.31 -7.68 20.08
C ARG A 391 18.61 -8.30 19.54
N ILE A 392 19.04 -7.91 18.34
CA ILE A 392 20.33 -8.35 17.77
C ILE A 392 21.52 -7.45 18.16
N GLY A 393 21.31 -6.47 19.05
CA GLY A 393 22.36 -5.62 19.61
C GLY A 393 22.69 -4.36 18.81
N LEU A 394 21.85 -3.92 17.87
CA LEU A 394 22.03 -2.64 17.19
C LEU A 394 21.82 -1.47 18.17
N ARG A 395 22.67 -0.44 18.04
CA ARG A 395 22.55 0.81 18.80
C ARG A 395 21.71 1.80 18.01
N VAL A 396 20.46 2.02 18.42
CA VAL A 396 19.52 2.95 17.77
C VAL A 396 19.51 4.28 18.55
N PRO A 397 19.78 5.44 17.92
CA PRO A 397 19.69 6.73 18.59
C PRO A 397 18.25 7.07 19.00
N ARG A 398 18.07 7.56 20.23
CA ARG A 398 16.76 7.90 20.80
C ARG A 398 16.01 8.95 19.98
N GLY A 399 16.63 10.10 19.70
CA GLY A 399 16.01 11.17 18.92
C GLY A 399 15.64 10.73 17.49
N TRP A 400 16.42 9.82 16.89
CA TRP A 400 16.07 9.24 15.58
C TRP A 400 14.83 8.35 15.66
N ALA A 401 14.71 7.52 16.72
CA ALA A 401 13.54 6.67 16.92
C ALA A 401 12.26 7.50 17.18
N HIS A 402 12.35 8.56 17.98
CA HIS A 402 11.25 9.51 18.20
C HIS A 402 10.79 10.17 16.90
N ALA A 403 11.73 10.69 16.10
CA ALA A 403 11.43 11.28 14.80
C ALA A 403 10.75 10.27 13.86
N LYS A 404 11.27 9.04 13.77
CA LYS A 404 10.74 8.01 12.86
C LYS A 404 9.39 7.44 13.28
N LEU A 405 9.11 7.36 14.58
CA LEU A 405 7.81 6.93 15.08
C LEU A 405 6.79 8.08 15.14
N LYS A 406 7.19 9.31 14.76
CA LYS A 406 6.40 10.54 14.89
C LYS A 406 5.89 10.75 16.34
N ILE A 407 6.72 10.39 17.33
CA ILE A 407 6.47 10.59 18.77
C ILE A 407 7.40 11.69 19.26
N GLN A 408 6.84 12.78 19.78
CA GLN A 408 7.62 13.88 20.36
C GLN A 408 8.57 13.36 21.45
N GLU A 409 9.82 13.81 21.44
CA GLU A 409 10.75 13.51 22.52
C GLU A 409 10.37 14.35 23.75
N PRO A 410 10.15 13.72 24.92
CA PRO A 410 9.74 14.46 26.12
C PRO A 410 10.84 15.40 26.59
N GLU A 411 10.45 16.63 26.95
CA GLU A 411 11.31 17.56 27.68
C GLU A 411 11.54 17.08 29.12
N PRO A 412 12.58 17.57 29.84
CA PRO A 412 12.91 17.10 31.18
C PRO A 412 11.76 17.16 32.19
N ASP A 413 10.83 18.11 31.99
CA ASP A 413 9.70 18.38 32.88
C ASP A 413 8.36 17.83 32.34
N ASP A 414 8.35 17.14 31.21
CA ASP A 414 7.13 16.59 30.63
C ASP A 414 6.62 15.39 31.45
N GLU A 415 5.31 15.36 31.68
CA GLU A 415 4.64 14.21 32.29
C GLU A 415 4.58 13.07 31.27
N VAL A 416 5.44 12.05 31.47
CA VAL A 416 5.54 10.90 30.57
C VAL A 416 4.65 9.74 31.01
N LEU A 417 3.98 9.10 30.05
CA LEU A 417 3.29 7.84 30.30
C LEU A 417 4.31 6.79 30.79
N PRO A 418 4.03 6.08 31.90
CA PRO A 418 4.90 5.00 32.34
C PRO A 418 4.95 3.91 31.25
N PRO A 419 6.11 3.28 31.00
CA PRO A 419 6.17 2.16 30.08
C PRO A 419 5.17 1.10 30.54
N PRO A 420 4.46 0.43 29.62
CA PRO A 420 3.56 -0.65 30.01
C PRO A 420 4.36 -1.62 30.89
N ALA A 421 3.86 -1.87 32.09
CA ALA A 421 4.50 -2.80 33.01
C ALA A 421 4.79 -4.09 32.24
N PRO A 422 6.01 -4.67 32.34
CA PRO A 422 6.36 -5.87 31.60
C PRO A 422 5.28 -6.91 31.85
N THR A 423 4.45 -7.17 30.85
CA THR A 423 3.45 -8.23 30.90
C THR A 423 4.21 -9.54 30.88
N ALA A 424 4.44 -10.09 32.06
CA ALA A 424 4.76 -11.50 32.23
C ALA A 424 3.89 -12.08 33.35
N PRO A 425 3.32 -13.28 33.20
CA PRO A 425 3.45 -14.22 32.07
C PRO A 425 2.20 -14.23 31.17
N ALA A 426 2.43 -14.65 29.92
CA ALA A 426 1.40 -15.16 29.03
C ALA A 426 0.59 -16.23 29.78
N TRP A 427 -0.71 -16.01 29.93
CA TRP A 427 -1.63 -16.98 30.53
C TRP A 427 -1.60 -18.36 29.82
N PRO A 428 -1.21 -18.50 28.53
CA PRO A 428 -0.85 -19.79 27.93
C PRO A 428 0.18 -20.60 28.73
N THR A 429 1.27 -19.95 29.16
CA THR A 429 2.35 -20.58 29.94
C THR A 429 1.94 -20.88 31.38
N ALA A 430 0.89 -20.22 31.89
CA ALA A 430 0.31 -20.48 33.22
C ALA A 430 -0.70 -21.64 33.17
N LEU A 431 -1.55 -21.69 32.14
CA LEU A 431 -2.47 -22.79 31.83
C LEU A 431 -1.72 -24.11 31.69
N ALA A 432 -0.64 -24.08 30.91
CA ALA A 432 0.25 -25.21 30.67
C ALA A 432 0.82 -25.81 31.96
N ARG A 433 1.43 -24.95 32.79
CA ARG A 433 2.06 -25.35 34.05
C ARG A 433 1.05 -25.97 35.02
N ARG A 434 -0.20 -25.52 35.01
CA ARG A 434 -1.26 -25.96 35.93
C ARG A 434 -1.98 -27.23 35.44
N ALA A 435 -2.03 -27.45 34.13
CA ALA A 435 -2.38 -28.72 33.50
C ALA A 435 -1.26 -29.78 33.55
N GLY A 436 -0.18 -29.54 34.31
CA GLY A 436 0.89 -30.51 34.55
C GLY A 436 1.92 -30.67 33.42
N GLY A 437 1.92 -29.80 32.40
CA GLY A 437 2.81 -29.88 31.23
C GLY A 437 3.56 -28.58 30.92
N ARG A 438 4.59 -28.63 30.06
CA ARG A 438 5.07 -27.45 29.32
C ARG A 438 4.55 -27.59 27.88
N VAL A 439 4.06 -26.50 27.29
CA VAL A 439 3.57 -26.48 25.90
C VAL A 439 4.76 -26.47 24.93
N ASP A 440 4.61 -27.04 23.74
CA ASP A 440 5.56 -26.88 22.64
C ASP A 440 5.35 -25.53 21.91
N LEU A 441 6.30 -25.13 21.07
CA LEU A 441 6.27 -23.83 20.37
C LEU A 441 5.06 -23.65 19.44
N LEU A 442 4.54 -24.72 18.82
CA LEU A 442 3.35 -24.63 17.98
C LEU A 442 2.10 -24.43 18.84
N GLY A 443 1.98 -25.17 19.95
CA GLY A 443 0.93 -24.94 20.94
C GLY A 443 1.04 -23.56 21.56
N GLU A 444 2.24 -23.06 21.88
CA GLU A 444 2.45 -21.68 22.38
C GLU A 444 2.01 -20.64 21.34
N ARG A 445 2.36 -20.81 20.06
CA ARG A 445 1.98 -19.87 18.99
C ARG A 445 0.48 -19.91 18.68
N LEU A 446 -0.14 -21.09 18.69
CA LEU A 446 -1.59 -21.23 18.52
C LEU A 446 -2.35 -20.70 19.74
N LEU A 447 -1.83 -20.89 20.95
CA LEU A 447 -2.36 -20.32 22.18
C LEU A 447 -2.23 -18.80 22.20
N ASP A 448 -1.10 -18.25 21.78
CA ASP A 448 -0.87 -16.81 21.69
C ASP A 448 -1.74 -16.17 20.61
N ALA A 449 -1.92 -16.84 19.47
CA ALA A 449 -2.82 -16.40 18.41
C ALA A 449 -4.29 -16.45 18.86
N ALA A 450 -4.72 -17.52 19.54
CA ALA A 450 -6.06 -17.62 20.12
C ALA A 450 -6.27 -16.58 21.23
N ALA A 451 -5.22 -16.30 22.01
CA ALA A 451 -5.24 -15.32 23.08
C ALA A 451 -5.36 -13.89 22.57
N ALA A 452 -4.78 -13.59 21.41
CA ALA A 452 -4.87 -12.29 20.75
C ALA A 452 -6.33 -11.88 20.46
N GLU A 453 -7.21 -12.86 20.24
CA GLU A 453 -8.65 -12.66 19.95
C GLU A 453 -9.49 -12.29 21.16
N LEU A 454 -9.03 -12.63 22.37
CA LEU A 454 -9.82 -12.37 23.58
C LEU A 454 -9.71 -10.91 24.01
N SER A 455 -10.85 -10.30 24.34
CA SER A 455 -10.89 -8.95 24.90
C SER A 455 -10.12 -8.87 26.23
N ALA A 456 -9.57 -7.69 26.55
CA ALA A 456 -8.82 -7.49 27.79
C ALA A 456 -9.63 -7.80 29.06
N ALA A 457 -10.94 -7.59 29.04
CA ALA A 457 -11.85 -7.96 30.12
C ALA A 457 -11.95 -9.49 30.29
N TRP A 458 -11.92 -10.23 29.18
CA TRP A 458 -11.92 -11.69 29.17
C TRP A 458 -10.59 -12.26 29.67
N ARG A 459 -9.46 -11.72 29.21
CA ARG A 459 -8.12 -12.15 29.66
C ARG A 459 -7.93 -12.01 31.17
N ARG A 460 -8.44 -10.92 31.76
CA ARG A 460 -8.39 -10.69 33.22
C ARG A 460 -9.25 -11.68 34.01
N ARG A 461 -10.47 -11.99 33.52
CA ARG A 461 -11.36 -12.97 34.15
C ARG A 461 -10.78 -14.38 34.12
N LEU A 462 -10.23 -14.79 32.97
CA LEU A 462 -9.58 -16.09 32.81
C LEU A 462 -8.36 -16.21 33.74
N ALA A 463 -7.52 -15.18 33.84
CA ALA A 463 -6.39 -15.15 34.77
C ALA A 463 -6.81 -15.28 36.25
N ALA A 464 -7.94 -14.68 36.63
CA ALA A 464 -8.49 -14.79 37.98
C ALA A 464 -8.98 -16.21 38.30
N ARG A 465 -9.69 -16.87 37.37
CA ARG A 465 -10.15 -18.26 37.53
C ARG A 465 -9.00 -19.26 37.53
N LEU A 466 -8.00 -19.04 36.69
CA LEU A 466 -6.75 -19.82 36.67
C LEU A 466 -5.97 -19.75 37.97
N SER A 467 -6.13 -18.67 38.73
CA SER A 467 -5.50 -18.51 40.03
C SER A 467 -6.28 -19.22 41.15
N GLY A 468 -7.54 -19.60 40.92
CA GLY A 468 -8.45 -20.16 41.94
C GLY A 468 -8.83 -21.64 41.80
N ALA A 469 -8.51 -22.31 40.68
CA ALA A 469 -8.79 -23.74 40.49
C ALA A 469 -7.52 -24.57 40.70
N ASP A 470 -7.53 -25.64 41.50
CA ASP A 470 -6.33 -26.41 41.87
C ASP A 470 -6.08 -27.64 40.98
N SER A 471 -7.02 -27.97 40.08
CA SER A 471 -6.86 -29.04 39.08
C SER A 471 -7.46 -28.69 37.71
N GLU A 472 -7.07 -29.44 36.67
CA GLU A 472 -7.63 -29.33 35.31
C GLU A 472 -9.14 -29.62 35.29
N ALA A 473 -9.60 -30.57 36.11
CA ALA A 473 -11.02 -30.90 36.24
C ALA A 473 -11.81 -29.75 36.91
N GLU A 474 -11.28 -29.12 37.95
CA GLU A 474 -11.89 -27.96 38.59
C GLU A 474 -11.91 -26.73 37.68
N LEU A 475 -10.86 -26.52 36.89
CA LEU A 475 -10.82 -25.44 35.91
C LEU A 475 -11.88 -25.64 34.82
N ARG A 476 -12.06 -26.87 34.32
CA ARG A 476 -13.12 -27.22 33.35
C ARG A 476 -14.51 -27.01 33.93
N GLN A 477 -14.75 -27.47 35.15
CA GLN A 477 -16.04 -27.29 35.82
C GLN A 477 -16.35 -25.81 36.06
N ALA A 478 -15.37 -25.03 36.53
CA ALA A 478 -15.52 -23.60 36.77
C ALA A 478 -15.76 -22.77 35.50
N LEU A 479 -15.35 -23.27 34.33
CA LEU A 479 -15.64 -22.68 33.02
C LEU A 479 -16.98 -23.13 32.45
N ALA A 480 -17.43 -24.35 32.75
CA ALA A 480 -18.71 -24.89 32.33
C ALA A 480 -19.91 -24.26 33.08
N ASP A 481 -19.70 -23.90 34.35
CA ASP A 481 -20.73 -23.31 35.24
C ASP A 481 -20.92 -21.79 35.07
N ASP A 482 -20.31 -21.16 34.06
CA ASP A 482 -20.32 -19.71 33.85
C ASP A 482 -21.24 -19.33 32.66
N ASP A 483 -22.41 -18.76 32.96
CA ASP A 483 -23.48 -18.45 31.99
C ASP A 483 -23.03 -17.48 30.86
N ASP A 484 -22.00 -16.65 31.11
CA ASP A 484 -21.41 -15.74 30.11
C ASP A 484 -20.48 -16.46 29.12
N VAL A 485 -20.09 -17.71 29.41
CA VAL A 485 -19.19 -18.55 28.58
C VAL A 485 -19.98 -19.39 27.59
N GLN A 486 -21.24 -19.72 27.87
CA GLN A 486 -22.05 -20.64 27.05
C GLN A 486 -22.56 -20.06 25.72
N GLY A 487 -22.18 -18.84 25.33
CA GLY A 487 -22.86 -18.09 24.27
C GLY A 487 -22.02 -17.38 23.19
N GLY A 488 -20.73 -17.65 23.01
CA GLY A 488 -19.98 -16.97 21.93
C GLY A 488 -18.57 -17.47 21.59
N GLU A 489 -17.96 -16.83 20.57
CA GLU A 489 -16.59 -17.07 20.03
C GLU A 489 -15.47 -17.38 21.06
N PRO A 490 -15.48 -16.86 22.31
CA PRO A 490 -14.47 -17.19 23.32
C PRO A 490 -14.46 -18.67 23.78
N ALA A 491 -15.59 -19.39 23.73
CA ALA A 491 -15.69 -20.77 24.18
C ALA A 491 -14.92 -21.75 23.26
N GLU A 492 -15.05 -21.56 21.95
CA GLU A 492 -14.35 -22.37 20.93
C GLU A 492 -12.83 -22.13 20.93
N LEU A 493 -12.39 -20.90 21.18
CA LEU A 493 -10.97 -20.54 21.33
C LEU A 493 -10.36 -21.11 22.61
N LEU A 494 -11.13 -21.15 23.69
CA LEU A 494 -10.71 -21.76 24.96
C LEU A 494 -10.69 -23.29 24.87
N ALA A 495 -11.64 -23.89 24.15
CA ALA A 495 -11.63 -25.31 23.81
C ALA A 495 -10.35 -25.66 23.03
N LEU A 496 -10.05 -24.94 21.94
CA LEU A 496 -8.83 -25.14 21.15
C LEU A 496 -7.55 -24.97 21.98
N ALA A 497 -7.53 -23.98 22.88
CA ALA A 497 -6.44 -23.74 23.81
C ALA A 497 -6.25 -24.89 24.81
N LEU A 498 -7.35 -25.44 25.35
CA LEU A 498 -7.32 -26.58 26.25
C LEU A 498 -6.94 -27.87 25.51
N THR A 499 -7.42 -28.09 24.29
CA THR A 499 -7.04 -29.22 23.43
C THR A 499 -5.55 -29.18 23.08
N ALA A 500 -5.01 -28.01 22.75
CA ALA A 500 -3.59 -27.81 22.46
C ALA A 500 -2.71 -28.00 23.71
N ALA A 501 -3.15 -27.47 24.86
CA ALA A 501 -2.47 -27.68 26.14
C ALA A 501 -2.50 -29.16 26.59
N HIS A 502 -3.62 -29.84 26.36
CA HIS A 502 -3.80 -31.27 26.65
C HIS A 502 -2.94 -32.15 25.72
N ALA A 503 -2.84 -31.79 24.44
CA ALA A 503 -1.96 -32.45 23.47
C ALA A 503 -0.47 -32.34 23.85
N ALA A 504 -0.02 -31.16 24.31
CA ALA A 504 1.38 -30.94 24.67
C ALA A 504 1.78 -31.58 26.01
N GLY A 505 0.85 -31.73 26.97
CA GLY A 505 1.13 -32.33 28.28
C GLY A 505 1.50 -33.83 28.25
N ARG A 506 0.95 -34.60 27.30
CA ARG A 506 1.10 -36.07 27.25
C ARG A 506 2.26 -36.58 26.38
N VAL A 507 2.83 -35.73 25.52
CA VAL A 507 4.06 -36.03 24.74
C VAL A 507 5.26 -36.29 25.68
N ARG A 508 5.30 -35.68 26.87
CA ARG A 508 6.36 -35.95 27.87
C ARG A 508 6.09 -37.16 28.77
N GLU A 509 4.83 -37.55 28.98
CA GLU A 509 4.47 -38.83 29.63
C GLU A 509 4.98 -40.00 28.76
N PHE A 510 4.80 -39.85 27.44
CA PHE A 510 5.40 -40.69 26.39
C PHE A 510 6.93 -40.75 26.49
N GLU A 511 7.63 -39.62 26.62
CA GLU A 511 9.10 -39.60 26.80
C GLU A 511 9.58 -40.26 28.09
N ARG A 512 8.86 -40.07 29.21
CA ARG A 512 9.20 -40.70 30.50
C ARG A 512 9.11 -42.21 30.45
N ARG A 513 8.12 -42.78 29.73
CA ARG A 513 7.91 -44.22 29.62
C ARG A 513 8.72 -44.86 28.50
N ALA A 514 8.93 -44.19 27.37
CA ALA A 514 9.90 -44.61 26.35
C ALA A 514 11.34 -44.61 26.91
N SER A 515 11.70 -43.58 27.70
CA SER A 515 12.97 -43.56 28.45
C SER A 515 13.03 -44.63 29.54
N SER A 516 11.88 -45.05 30.09
CA SER A 516 11.77 -46.14 31.08
C SER A 516 11.99 -47.52 30.47
N ALA A 517 11.39 -47.78 29.31
CA ALA A 517 11.60 -49.00 28.52
C ALA A 517 13.05 -49.09 28.03
N ALA A 518 13.69 -47.95 27.73
CA ALA A 518 15.11 -47.87 27.38
C ALA A 518 16.08 -48.07 28.56
N ARG A 519 15.62 -48.13 29.83
CA ARG A 519 16.49 -48.33 31.02
C ARG A 519 17.18 -49.71 31.06
N GLY A 520 16.80 -50.65 30.19
CA GLY A 520 17.48 -51.95 30.05
C GLY A 520 18.74 -51.94 29.19
N ALA A 521 19.02 -50.87 28.43
CA ALA A 521 20.17 -50.79 27.53
C ALA A 521 21.06 -49.57 27.85
N ALA A 522 22.36 -49.81 27.93
CA ALA A 522 23.36 -48.85 28.40
C ALA A 522 23.32 -47.49 27.66
N ARG A 523 23.21 -46.40 28.42
CA ARG A 523 23.27 -45.01 27.92
C ARG A 523 24.66 -44.64 27.37
N PRO A 524 24.76 -43.97 26.22
CA PRO A 524 25.85 -43.04 25.96
C PRO A 524 25.54 -41.68 26.61
N ARG A 525 26.57 -41.06 27.19
CA ARG A 525 26.53 -39.73 27.80
C ARG A 525 26.37 -38.63 26.73
N SER A 526 25.71 -37.54 27.13
CA SER A 526 25.53 -36.23 26.46
C SER A 526 24.51 -36.13 25.32
N VAL A 527 23.22 -36.12 25.65
CA VAL A 527 22.18 -35.39 24.89
C VAL A 527 21.09 -34.93 25.89
N LEU A 528 21.18 -33.72 26.44
CA LEU A 528 20.11 -33.14 27.28
C LEU A 528 19.82 -31.65 26.97
N ALA A 529 20.20 -31.16 25.79
CA ALA A 529 19.84 -29.79 25.36
C ALA A 529 19.34 -29.68 23.91
N ALA A 530 19.23 -30.81 23.17
CA ALA A 530 18.74 -30.84 21.78
C ALA A 530 17.45 -31.67 21.61
N GLY A 531 16.88 -32.18 22.71
CA GLY A 531 15.76 -33.12 22.69
C GLY A 531 14.42 -32.48 22.31
N ASP A 532 14.11 -31.30 22.85
CA ASP A 532 12.80 -30.67 22.65
C ASP A 532 12.58 -30.25 21.18
N GLU A 533 13.59 -29.72 20.50
CA GLU A 533 13.44 -29.21 19.12
C GLU A 533 13.38 -30.32 18.06
N ALA A 534 14.14 -31.41 18.26
CA ALA A 534 14.10 -32.58 17.37
C ALA A 534 12.80 -33.39 17.51
N VAL A 535 12.24 -33.44 18.72
CA VAL A 535 10.96 -34.11 19.00
C VAL A 535 9.78 -33.30 18.48
N VAL A 536 9.80 -31.97 18.69
CA VAL A 536 8.79 -31.05 18.10
C VAL A 536 8.83 -31.10 16.58
N ARG A 537 10.04 -31.16 15.98
CA ARG A 537 10.18 -31.35 14.54
C ARG A 537 9.58 -32.67 14.07
N ARG A 538 9.77 -33.77 14.81
CA ARG A 538 9.21 -35.09 14.47
C ARG A 538 7.68 -35.13 14.59
N ALA A 539 7.09 -34.47 15.59
CA ALA A 539 5.64 -34.38 15.73
C ALA A 539 4.99 -33.55 14.61
N LEU A 540 5.68 -32.50 14.15
CA LEU A 540 5.30 -31.72 12.98
C LEU A 540 5.44 -32.55 11.70
N GLU A 541 6.53 -33.31 11.54
CA GLU A 541 6.76 -34.20 10.40
C GLU A 541 5.68 -35.27 10.27
N GLU A 542 5.24 -35.90 11.35
CA GLU A 542 4.19 -36.94 11.33
C GLU A 542 2.79 -36.36 11.06
N ALA A 543 2.48 -35.16 11.57
CA ALA A 543 1.23 -34.46 11.23
C ALA A 543 1.21 -33.99 9.76
N VAL A 544 2.35 -33.52 9.25
CA VAL A 544 2.54 -33.15 7.84
C VAL A 544 2.40 -34.38 6.94
N GLU A 545 3.06 -35.49 7.29
CA GLU A 545 2.96 -36.73 6.53
C GLU A 545 1.51 -37.27 6.53
N ALA A 546 0.84 -37.20 7.68
CA ALA A 546 -0.55 -37.58 7.81
C ALA A 546 -1.50 -36.71 6.95
N PHE A 547 -1.26 -35.41 6.89
CA PHE A 547 -2.01 -34.52 5.99
C PHE A 547 -1.74 -34.86 4.52
N ARG A 548 -0.46 -35.09 4.16
CA ARG A 548 -0.03 -35.41 2.79
C ARG A 548 -0.53 -36.74 2.27
N ARG A 549 -0.92 -37.69 3.13
CA ARG A 549 -1.60 -38.93 2.71
C ARG A 549 -2.96 -38.70 2.05
N ARG A 550 -3.57 -37.53 2.27
CA ARG A 550 -4.81 -37.10 1.60
C ARG A 550 -4.47 -36.26 0.37
N ASP A 551 -3.77 -36.87 -0.57
CA ASP A 551 -3.25 -36.21 -1.78
C ASP A 551 -4.24 -36.22 -2.95
N GLU A 552 -5.26 -37.09 -2.92
CA GLU A 552 -6.23 -37.19 -3.99
C GLU A 552 -7.38 -36.18 -3.80
N VAL A 553 -7.43 -35.14 -4.63
CA VAL A 553 -8.48 -34.12 -4.55
C VAL A 553 -9.75 -34.56 -5.27
N PHE A 554 -10.89 -34.44 -4.59
CA PHE A 554 -12.23 -34.74 -5.10
C PHE A 554 -13.22 -33.60 -4.80
N THR A 555 -14.21 -33.41 -5.67
CA THR A 555 -15.39 -32.62 -5.36
C THR A 555 -16.28 -33.34 -4.33
N ALA A 556 -17.16 -32.61 -3.64
CA ALA A 556 -18.04 -33.20 -2.62
C ALA A 556 -18.87 -34.37 -3.18
N ASP A 557 -19.43 -34.22 -4.38
CA ASP A 557 -20.25 -35.26 -5.04
C ASP A 557 -19.43 -36.50 -5.47
N GLU A 558 -18.14 -36.33 -5.73
CA GLU A 558 -17.23 -37.44 -6.01
C GLU A 558 -16.82 -38.15 -4.72
N PHE A 559 -16.53 -37.38 -3.66
CA PHE A 559 -16.15 -37.88 -2.35
C PHE A 559 -17.23 -38.78 -1.74
N GLU A 560 -18.51 -38.40 -1.86
CA GLU A 560 -19.63 -39.20 -1.35
C GLU A 560 -19.72 -40.59 -2.00
N ARG A 561 -19.27 -40.73 -3.25
CA ARG A 561 -19.29 -41.98 -4.00
C ARG A 561 -18.10 -42.91 -3.70
N LEU A 562 -17.12 -42.46 -2.89
CA LEU A 562 -15.96 -43.25 -2.51
C LEU A 562 -16.29 -44.28 -1.43
N SER A 563 -15.61 -45.43 -1.48
CA SER A 563 -15.61 -46.42 -0.38
C SER A 563 -14.75 -45.96 0.79
N GLY A 564 -14.95 -46.48 2.01
CA GLY A 564 -14.23 -46.05 3.22
C GLY A 564 -12.70 -45.99 3.05
N ALA A 565 -12.07 -47.04 2.48
CA ALA A 565 -10.63 -47.06 2.23
C ALA A 565 -10.16 -46.01 1.20
N ALA A 566 -11.03 -45.61 0.25
CA ALA A 566 -10.73 -44.55 -0.70
C ALA A 566 -10.95 -43.15 -0.10
N ARG A 567 -11.87 -43.01 0.86
CA ARG A 567 -12.09 -41.75 1.61
C ARG A 567 -10.87 -41.37 2.46
N GLU A 568 -10.10 -42.34 2.94
CA GLU A 568 -8.87 -42.09 3.72
C GLU A 568 -7.77 -41.35 2.96
N ARG A 569 -7.73 -41.48 1.62
CA ARG A 569 -6.77 -40.80 0.73
C ARG A 569 -7.34 -39.54 0.08
N ALA A 570 -8.63 -39.30 0.26
CA ALA A 570 -9.35 -38.24 -0.44
C ALA A 570 -9.33 -36.92 0.34
N PHE A 571 -9.11 -35.82 -0.38
CA PHE A 571 -9.22 -34.46 0.13
C PHE A 571 -10.37 -33.73 -0.57
N THR A 572 -11.28 -33.15 0.21
CA THR A 572 -12.40 -32.36 -0.30
C THR A 572 -12.72 -31.18 0.60
N VAL A 573 -13.36 -30.16 0.04
CA VAL A 573 -13.79 -28.96 0.76
C VAL A 573 -15.28 -28.74 0.48
N ALA A 574 -16.08 -28.72 1.53
CA ALA A 574 -17.52 -28.47 1.41
C ALA A 574 -17.79 -27.09 0.78
N ARG A 575 -18.79 -27.03 -0.11
CA ARG A 575 -19.21 -25.83 -0.87
C ARG A 575 -18.22 -25.29 -1.90
N VAL A 576 -17.14 -26.04 -2.20
CA VAL A 576 -16.25 -25.75 -3.32
C VAL A 576 -16.48 -26.80 -4.40
N ALA A 577 -16.98 -26.38 -5.56
CA ALA A 577 -17.29 -27.27 -6.67
C ALA A 577 -16.11 -27.45 -7.63
N GLU A 578 -15.15 -26.53 -7.63
CA GLU A 578 -14.03 -26.52 -8.57
C GLU A 578 -12.84 -27.28 -8.01
N ARG A 579 -12.46 -28.39 -8.67
CA ARG A 579 -11.32 -29.24 -8.26
C ARG A 579 -10.00 -28.45 -8.13
N GLU A 580 -9.79 -27.49 -9.02
CA GLU A 580 -8.60 -26.61 -8.99
C GLU A 580 -8.57 -25.70 -7.75
N ALA A 581 -9.73 -25.18 -7.32
CA ALA A 581 -9.82 -24.40 -6.09
C ALA A 581 -9.58 -25.28 -4.85
N ILE A 582 -10.09 -26.51 -4.84
CA ILE A 582 -9.83 -27.47 -3.76
C ILE A 582 -8.33 -27.81 -3.67
N GLU A 583 -7.65 -28.02 -4.80
CA GLU A 583 -6.20 -28.28 -4.82
C GLU A 583 -5.40 -27.08 -4.31
N ARG A 584 -5.76 -25.85 -4.71
CA ARG A 584 -5.11 -24.63 -4.18
C ARG A 584 -5.28 -24.49 -2.66
N LEU A 585 -6.48 -24.77 -2.14
CA LEU A 585 -6.72 -24.78 -0.70
C LEU A 585 -5.92 -25.88 0.02
N ARG A 586 -5.82 -27.07 -0.57
CA ARG A 586 -5.02 -28.18 -0.03
C ARG A 586 -3.54 -27.80 0.07
N GLN A 587 -2.97 -27.20 -0.98
CA GLN A 587 -1.56 -26.77 -1.00
C GLN A 587 -1.27 -25.67 0.02
N SER A 588 -2.17 -24.71 0.15
CA SER A 588 -2.09 -23.67 1.16
C SER A 588 -2.16 -24.26 2.59
N LEU A 589 -3.02 -25.25 2.81
CA LEU A 589 -3.10 -25.97 4.09
C LEU A 589 -1.88 -26.84 4.37
N ASP A 590 -1.28 -27.51 3.36
CA ASP A 590 -0.01 -28.23 3.52
C ASP A 590 1.09 -27.30 4.04
N THR A 591 1.17 -26.10 3.45
CA THR A 591 2.14 -25.08 3.86
C THR A 591 1.87 -24.60 5.28
N ALA A 592 0.59 -24.35 5.62
CA ALA A 592 0.21 -23.94 6.96
C ALA A 592 0.51 -25.00 8.03
N VAL A 593 0.26 -26.28 7.74
CA VAL A 593 0.57 -27.39 8.64
C VAL A 593 2.09 -27.60 8.73
N ALA A 594 2.82 -27.53 7.62
CA ALA A 594 4.27 -27.75 7.59
C ALA A 594 5.07 -26.64 8.27
N GLU A 595 4.59 -25.41 8.23
CA GLU A 595 5.26 -24.26 8.83
C GLU A 595 4.65 -23.82 10.17
N GLY A 596 3.54 -24.44 10.60
CA GLY A 596 2.84 -24.09 11.83
C GLY A 596 2.21 -22.70 11.80
N ARG A 597 1.72 -22.26 10.63
CA ARG A 597 1.09 -20.95 10.43
C ARG A 597 -0.29 -20.91 11.07
N GLY A 598 -0.65 -19.76 11.65
CA GLY A 598 -1.95 -19.55 12.29
C GLY A 598 -3.11 -19.32 11.30
N TRP A 599 -4.35 -19.36 11.79
CA TRP A 599 -5.58 -19.16 11.01
C TRP A 599 -5.56 -17.90 10.14
N ARG A 600 -5.19 -16.74 10.71
CA ARG A 600 -5.16 -15.47 9.98
C ARG A 600 -4.08 -15.40 8.92
N GLU A 601 -2.89 -15.90 9.26
CA GLU A 601 -1.77 -15.98 8.31
C GLU A 601 -2.14 -16.85 7.10
N TRP A 602 -2.83 -17.98 7.35
CA TRP A 602 -3.37 -18.81 6.28
C TRP A 602 -4.48 -18.10 5.49
N LEU A 603 -5.40 -17.40 6.15
CA LEU A 603 -6.51 -16.69 5.48
C LEU A 603 -6.00 -15.57 4.56
N ASP A 604 -4.95 -14.85 4.95
CA ASP A 604 -4.34 -13.81 4.11
C ASP A 604 -3.78 -14.39 2.80
N GLU A 605 -3.24 -15.61 2.85
CA GLU A 605 -2.67 -16.30 1.68
C GLU A 605 -3.73 -17.02 0.84
N ALA A 606 -4.69 -17.69 1.49
CA ALA A 606 -5.78 -18.39 0.82
C ALA A 606 -6.91 -17.44 0.38
N GLY A 607 -6.85 -16.16 0.78
CA GLY A 607 -7.95 -15.20 0.68
C GLY A 607 -8.45 -14.96 -0.74
N ASP A 608 -7.58 -15.07 -1.76
CA ASP A 608 -7.99 -15.02 -3.16
C ASP A 608 -8.90 -16.18 -3.53
N VAL A 609 -8.52 -17.41 -3.16
CA VAL A 609 -9.32 -18.62 -3.43
C VAL A 609 -10.64 -18.60 -2.66
N ILE A 610 -10.61 -18.15 -1.40
CA ILE A 610 -11.81 -18.00 -0.56
C ILE A 610 -12.80 -17.02 -1.19
N ARG A 611 -12.33 -15.86 -1.69
CA ARG A 611 -13.16 -14.86 -2.37
C ARG A 611 -13.71 -15.35 -3.71
N GLU A 612 -12.88 -16.00 -4.51
CA GLU A 612 -13.28 -16.55 -5.82
C GLU A 612 -14.41 -17.57 -5.67
N GLN A 613 -14.37 -18.40 -4.64
CA GLN A 613 -15.40 -19.41 -4.36
C GLN A 613 -16.60 -18.88 -3.57
N GLY A 614 -16.64 -17.57 -3.26
CA GLY A 614 -17.74 -16.94 -2.52
C GLY A 614 -17.90 -17.46 -1.08
N LEU A 615 -16.84 -17.97 -0.48
CA LEU A 615 -16.85 -18.49 0.89
C LEU A 615 -16.74 -17.35 1.90
N THR A 616 -17.47 -17.45 3.00
CA THR A 616 -17.36 -16.49 4.11
C THR A 616 -16.17 -16.84 5.00
N ASP A 617 -15.70 -15.87 5.80
CA ASP A 617 -14.64 -16.10 6.80
C ASP A 617 -14.95 -17.26 7.75
N ASN A 618 -16.21 -17.43 8.15
CA ASN A 618 -16.64 -18.57 8.96
C ASN A 618 -16.47 -19.93 8.24
N HIS A 619 -16.73 -20.00 6.93
CA HIS A 619 -16.51 -21.22 6.15
C HIS A 619 -15.01 -21.51 6.01
N ALA A 620 -14.24 -20.48 5.68
CA ALA A 620 -12.80 -20.58 5.61
C ALA A 620 -12.22 -21.06 6.97
N ARG A 621 -12.75 -20.54 8.10
CA ARG A 621 -12.35 -20.92 9.46
C ARG A 621 -12.61 -22.39 9.73
N ALA A 622 -13.80 -22.87 9.36
CA ALA A 622 -14.15 -24.28 9.48
C ALA A 622 -13.23 -25.18 8.64
N ILE A 623 -12.83 -24.75 7.43
CA ILE A 623 -11.92 -25.48 6.54
C ILE A 623 -10.55 -25.65 7.19
N TYR A 624 -9.94 -24.56 7.66
CA TYR A 624 -8.63 -24.60 8.30
C TYR A 624 -8.65 -25.43 9.58
N GLN A 625 -9.59 -25.16 10.48
CA GLN A 625 -9.69 -25.86 11.76
C GLN A 625 -9.88 -27.37 11.59
N THR A 626 -10.76 -27.78 10.68
CA THR A 626 -11.05 -29.21 10.45
C THR A 626 -9.82 -29.95 9.94
N ASN A 627 -9.09 -29.35 9.00
CA ASN A 627 -7.93 -29.99 8.37
C ASN A 627 -6.70 -30.04 9.28
N VAL A 628 -6.43 -28.96 10.03
CA VAL A 628 -5.32 -28.93 10.99
C VAL A 628 -5.56 -29.92 12.14
N MET A 629 -6.79 -30.00 12.66
CA MET A 629 -7.12 -30.97 13.71
C MET A 629 -7.03 -32.43 13.24
N LEU A 630 -7.46 -32.72 12.01
CA LEU A 630 -7.37 -34.06 11.44
C LEU A 630 -5.91 -34.48 11.20
N ALA A 631 -5.06 -33.57 10.71
CA ALA A 631 -3.62 -33.82 10.55
C ALA A 631 -2.96 -34.13 11.89
N GLN A 632 -3.26 -33.33 12.93
CA GLN A 632 -2.76 -33.55 14.28
C GLN A 632 -3.29 -34.83 14.92
N ARG A 633 -4.54 -35.21 14.67
CA ARG A 633 -5.11 -36.49 15.12
C ARG A 633 -4.33 -37.66 14.53
N ASP A 634 -4.19 -37.69 13.22
CA ASP A 634 -3.60 -38.83 12.51
C ASP A 634 -2.11 -38.98 12.85
N GLY A 635 -1.39 -37.86 13.02
CA GLY A 635 -0.04 -37.88 13.59
C GLY A 635 -0.01 -38.46 15.01
N ARG A 636 -0.94 -38.05 15.90
CA ARG A 636 -1.03 -38.59 17.26
C ARG A 636 -1.38 -40.08 17.32
N VAL A 637 -2.18 -40.58 16.38
CA VAL A 637 -2.51 -42.00 16.25
C VAL A 637 -1.24 -42.83 16.03
N GLU A 638 -0.38 -42.40 15.11
CA GLU A 638 0.87 -43.09 14.79
C GLU A 638 1.85 -43.02 15.95
N GLN A 639 1.94 -41.85 16.60
CA GLN A 639 2.76 -41.66 17.80
C GLN A 639 2.32 -42.60 18.93
N SER A 640 1.01 -42.69 19.18
CA SER A 640 0.45 -43.51 20.25
C SER A 640 0.64 -45.00 19.99
N ALA A 641 0.51 -45.44 18.75
CA ALA A 641 0.78 -46.83 18.37
C ALA A 641 2.28 -47.16 18.49
N ALA A 642 3.17 -46.27 18.03
CA ALA A 642 4.62 -46.42 18.18
C ALA A 642 5.08 -46.37 19.65
N ALA A 643 4.30 -45.72 20.52
CA ALA A 643 4.50 -45.64 21.96
C ALA A 643 4.14 -46.91 22.74
N GLY A 644 3.45 -47.87 22.11
CA GLY A 644 2.91 -49.04 22.81
C GLY A 644 1.66 -48.74 23.64
N ALA A 645 0.84 -47.75 23.24
CA ALA A 645 -0.53 -47.69 23.76
C ALA A 645 -1.24 -49.01 23.43
N ILE A 646 -2.17 -49.42 24.29
CA ILE A 646 -2.92 -50.67 24.10
C ILE A 646 -4.43 -50.43 23.98
N ALA A 647 -4.90 -49.27 24.45
CA ALA A 647 -6.29 -48.83 24.36
C ALA A 647 -6.35 -47.31 24.24
N TRP A 648 -7.56 -46.76 24.16
CA TRP A 648 -7.81 -45.33 24.24
C TRP A 648 -9.13 -45.05 24.96
N ARG A 649 -9.25 -43.91 25.63
CA ARG A 649 -10.48 -43.48 26.31
C ARG A 649 -11.13 -42.33 25.57
N LYS A 650 -12.45 -42.39 25.40
CA LYS A 650 -13.21 -41.29 24.80
C LYS A 650 -13.42 -40.18 25.82
N LEU A 651 -13.15 -38.94 25.43
CA LEU A 651 -13.31 -37.76 26.27
C LEU A 651 -14.55 -36.94 25.86
N PRO A 652 -15.12 -36.14 26.77
CA PRO A 652 -16.22 -35.23 26.48
C PRO A 652 -15.93 -34.33 25.28
N SER A 653 -16.97 -34.03 24.49
CA SER A 653 -16.85 -33.14 23.34
C SER A 653 -16.67 -31.70 23.78
N SER A 654 -15.77 -30.97 23.13
CA SER A 654 -15.51 -29.55 23.42
C SER A 654 -16.48 -28.59 22.71
N SER A 655 -17.67 -29.06 22.30
CA SER A 655 -18.65 -28.30 21.54
C SER A 655 -19.73 -27.76 22.46
N ASP A 656 -20.21 -26.54 22.19
CA ASP A 656 -21.27 -25.88 22.96
C ASP A 656 -22.58 -26.69 23.04
N VAL A 657 -22.85 -27.50 22.00
CA VAL A 657 -23.98 -28.46 21.99
C VAL A 657 -23.42 -29.84 21.63
N PRO A 658 -22.93 -30.62 22.62
CA PRO A 658 -22.33 -31.92 22.37
C PRO A 658 -23.42 -32.91 21.91
N ASP A 659 -23.10 -33.74 20.93
CA ASP A 659 -24.05 -34.76 20.48
C ASP A 659 -24.30 -35.80 21.57
N ALA A 660 -25.57 -35.94 21.97
CA ALA A 660 -26.00 -36.87 23.01
C ALA A 660 -25.62 -38.34 22.71
N SER A 661 -25.63 -38.75 21.44
CA SER A 661 -25.20 -40.09 20.98
C SER A 661 -23.69 -40.29 21.08
N HIS A 662 -22.89 -39.23 21.07
CA HIS A 662 -21.45 -39.33 21.34
C HIS A 662 -21.15 -39.25 22.83
N ALA A 663 -21.91 -38.42 23.57
CA ALA A 663 -21.74 -38.21 25.00
C ALA A 663 -21.96 -39.50 25.82
N GLN A 664 -22.83 -40.40 25.36
CA GLN A 664 -23.02 -41.72 26.00
C GLN A 664 -21.74 -42.58 26.06
N HIS A 665 -20.74 -42.26 25.22
CA HIS A 665 -19.46 -42.96 25.19
C HIS A 665 -18.38 -42.29 26.05
N ASP A 666 -18.67 -41.17 26.72
CA ASP A 666 -17.70 -40.44 27.55
C ASP A 666 -17.12 -41.32 28.66
N GLY A 667 -15.79 -41.36 28.76
CA GLY A 667 -15.05 -42.17 29.71
C GLY A 667 -14.91 -43.65 29.34
N ARG A 668 -15.58 -44.14 28.28
CA ARG A 668 -15.41 -45.53 27.81
C ARG A 668 -14.03 -45.74 27.22
N VAL A 669 -13.49 -46.94 27.45
CA VAL A 669 -12.18 -47.38 26.98
C VAL A 669 -12.37 -48.35 25.83
N PHE A 670 -11.73 -48.06 24.70
CA PHE A 670 -11.80 -48.81 23.45
C PHE A 670 -10.42 -49.34 23.07
N ALA A 671 -10.40 -50.46 22.34
CA ALA A 671 -9.17 -51.02 21.79
C ALA A 671 -8.61 -50.09 20.71
N LEU A 672 -7.28 -50.11 20.49
CA LEU A 672 -6.65 -49.30 19.45
C LEU A 672 -7.14 -49.61 18.03
N SER A 673 -7.70 -50.80 17.81
CA SER A 673 -8.33 -51.20 16.54
C SER A 673 -9.64 -50.47 16.27
N VAL A 674 -10.27 -49.88 17.28
CA VAL A 674 -11.54 -49.13 17.13
C VAL A 674 -11.23 -47.71 16.63
N PRO A 675 -11.97 -47.20 15.62
CA PRO A 675 -11.82 -45.83 15.13
C PRO A 675 -12.02 -44.79 16.22
N ARG A 676 -11.09 -43.83 16.31
CA ARG A 676 -11.11 -42.74 17.27
C ARG A 676 -11.84 -41.51 16.70
N PRO A 677 -12.47 -40.67 17.55
CA PRO A 677 -13.07 -39.43 17.09
C PRO A 677 -12.10 -38.51 16.33
N PRO A 678 -12.58 -37.64 15.41
CA PRO A 678 -13.99 -37.39 15.09
C PRO A 678 -14.62 -38.52 14.28
N TRP A 679 -15.83 -38.94 14.70
CA TRP A 679 -16.57 -40.05 14.10
C TRP A 679 -17.48 -39.68 12.93
N ARG A 680 -17.68 -38.38 12.70
CA ARG A 680 -18.44 -37.83 11.58
C ARG A 680 -18.02 -36.38 11.30
N HIS A 681 -18.47 -35.83 10.19
CA HIS A 681 -18.20 -34.43 9.84
C HIS A 681 -18.68 -33.47 10.94
N GLY A 682 -17.81 -32.56 11.37
CA GLY A 682 -18.10 -31.59 12.44
C GLY A 682 -18.03 -32.13 13.87
N CYS A 683 -17.69 -33.40 14.09
CA CYS A 683 -17.50 -33.95 15.43
C CYS A 683 -16.31 -33.27 16.14
N ARG A 684 -16.50 -32.93 17.43
CA ARG A 684 -15.50 -32.28 18.32
C ARG A 684 -15.17 -33.14 19.54
N CYS A 685 -15.45 -34.44 19.47
CA CYS A 685 -15.10 -35.37 20.53
C CYS A 685 -13.59 -35.59 20.58
N GLU A 686 -13.05 -35.68 21.78
CA GLU A 686 -11.64 -35.91 22.03
C GLU A 686 -11.40 -37.36 22.50
N TRP A 687 -10.14 -37.77 22.52
CA TRP A 687 -9.73 -39.07 23.04
C TRP A 687 -8.32 -39.00 23.62
N GLU A 688 -8.02 -39.91 24.56
CA GLU A 688 -6.70 -40.07 25.14
C GLU A 688 -6.17 -41.51 24.95
N PRO A 689 -4.89 -41.73 24.59
CA PRO A 689 -4.31 -43.06 24.54
C PRO A 689 -4.10 -43.62 25.94
N LEU A 690 -4.32 -44.92 26.12
CA LEU A 690 -4.13 -45.62 27.39
C LEU A 690 -3.07 -46.72 27.25
N PHE A 691 -2.22 -46.79 28.27
CA PHE A 691 -1.13 -47.76 28.39
C PHE A 691 -1.44 -48.82 29.45
N GLU A 692 -0.63 -49.87 29.47
CA GLU A 692 -0.75 -50.97 30.44
C GLU A 692 -0.75 -50.43 31.89
N GLY A 693 -1.81 -50.74 32.64
CA GLY A 693 -2.00 -50.30 34.04
C GLY A 693 -2.77 -48.99 34.24
N GLU A 694 -3.23 -48.31 33.20
CA GLU A 694 -3.99 -47.04 33.30
C GLU A 694 -5.51 -47.19 33.25
N PHE A 695 -5.99 -48.42 33.08
CA PHE A 695 -7.41 -48.77 33.08
C PHE A 695 -7.58 -50.19 33.61
N GLU A 696 -8.76 -50.45 34.19
CA GLU A 696 -9.15 -51.76 34.71
C GLU A 696 -10.21 -52.37 33.78
N GLY A 697 -10.07 -53.65 33.43
CA GLY A 697 -10.96 -54.37 32.51
C GLY A 697 -10.41 -54.49 31.08
N GLU A 698 -11.10 -55.26 30.23
CA GLU A 698 -10.76 -55.37 28.80
C GLU A 698 -11.30 -54.18 28.02
N PRO A 699 -10.52 -53.61 27.07
CA PRO A 699 -10.95 -52.49 26.27
C PRO A 699 -12.02 -52.92 25.26
N ASP A 700 -13.00 -52.06 25.02
CA ASP A 700 -14.11 -52.34 24.13
C ASP A 700 -13.64 -52.45 22.66
N THR A 701 -13.99 -53.54 21.99
CA THR A 701 -13.63 -53.80 20.60
C THR A 701 -14.73 -53.45 19.61
N ASP A 702 -15.94 -53.15 20.09
CA ASP A 702 -17.07 -52.86 19.23
C ASP A 702 -16.94 -51.43 18.67
N VAL A 703 -17.09 -51.32 17.35
CA VAL A 703 -17.10 -50.02 16.66
C VAL A 703 -18.44 -49.34 16.96
N PRO A 704 -18.45 -48.13 17.55
CA PRO A 704 -19.69 -47.41 17.81
C PRO A 704 -20.50 -47.20 16.53
N ALA A 705 -21.82 -47.32 16.61
CA ALA A 705 -22.71 -47.19 15.46
C ALA A 705 -22.69 -45.78 14.84
N GLU A 706 -22.22 -44.79 15.62
CA GLU A 706 -22.08 -43.39 15.24
C GLU A 706 -20.81 -43.10 14.42
N VAL A 707 -19.95 -44.11 14.21
CA VAL A 707 -18.78 -44.00 13.32
C VAL A 707 -19.26 -44.10 11.87
N GLU A 708 -19.25 -42.97 11.16
CA GLU A 708 -19.35 -42.95 9.70
C GLU A 708 -18.00 -43.43 9.13
N LEU A 709 -17.98 -44.66 8.59
CA LEU A 709 -16.82 -45.25 7.92
C LEU A 709 -16.61 -44.73 6.49
#